data_AF-A0A832CMA5-F1
#
_entry.id   AF-A0A832CMA5-F1
#
_cell.length_a   1.000
_cell.length_b   1.000
_cell.length_c   1.000
_cell.angle_alpha   90.00
_cell.angle_beta   90.00
_cell.angle_gamma   90.00
#
_symmetry.space_group_name_H-M   'P 1'
#
loop_
_entity.id
_entity.type
_entity.pdbx_description
1 polymer ?
#
loop_
_entity_poly.entity_id
_entity_poly.type
_entity_poly.pdbx_seq_one_letter_code
_entity_poly.pdbx_strand_id
1 'polypeptide(L)'
;MVSWDSFADPANPVISYPLVLNYTLFNSGGVPVALKANSTVINESTFSYEPGSSSPVLPRVRTRVHNLAIEPAGQLDSVNQTYYLQVTISHTNQTGQPALVGNTANSTTERLLHFNGRLYFSSIETTFSSLASDSAPGSLGAGFINTTLTVNNNSGVVTGNPNHTYGSGAALSVRLRANGNAELSAGSVALNAPVPDVGSVNNIVVTRGPITLSTAGARANLTVNLPTGFSYTTNAATLQTLRRHESTLDFANVPLTQALAPASNLSYAPGPPIFSSEETKPLWIDSWTLDWNVGAGAISPAGTNVWLFHTRFFENYLQFVNSALTVDPATMSFKRDNSGYYQFVHTGSLTNPVTVFANSKGVAEITLTAQFNNGDFRTHFPYDTRVVWTNGGTLRVERDLGVPGTNSALEGVASVAVPYTTTCPGCDSAPLTNYPTLLPAGQRLRFTRDGGLVADGPLSPSHTLSWGYIPMAGDFAQRVLSFTNAALHVPGHFVRGDHNLQPDDQGASTVLLSGVASTNGNYYERPISSAYLLGLADYAGLNFRTYVNNGRQAISRLAGRSAGPYGLSGCSKYYARLSGVSGLHEAFPGTFPSPIYLLGYEMDFANYGLAYLDSQNVDSRTRGLIKVPYPSDFTLDFEEMTFSCVGGLLNAKVAASSQVFKKLAWWNADFEPLTIAFKSNPGQECDPGKGSLVVGVRGYASHVDEPLTGLLGFQTNGNLIAKSFGLEGIDSRLKLPSRLTLAGPTNTAYTITPVADAYYSSYSNTSPANLPPVGFINIAGKAKVPFFDELKIHLHTSARTNGVTPAPGVWLAGGWPRAGSSNPNYGWRVGTDDFFTAGYFDENNFGFPPGVTLANYRNNSSQQYHPRAQKLWLGVVDFDYPLRWTDSARTFKSFVSISNDLVLFKVQHEITYMDPVNASLDFGLQYDGLPKISLANMAFNAIDQQFGVAKALANAAGTEVRDVLLEGSSNLDRLLANTLDDFLEDVFKRTLDPTVDAFYTRLQAEWNALPPASKGQFPNQVSLTLS
;
A
#
# COMPACT_ATOMS: atom_id res chain seq x y z
N MET A 1 71.34 -68.07 -33.70
CA MET A 1 70.51 -68.13 -34.92
C MET A 1 71.46 -67.87 -36.09
N VAL A 2 71.52 -68.75 -37.09
CA VAL A 2 72.40 -68.61 -38.25
C VAL A 2 71.49 -68.39 -39.46
N SER A 3 71.38 -67.16 -39.96
CA SER A 3 70.68 -66.91 -41.23
C SER A 3 71.62 -67.23 -42.39
N TRP A 4 71.21 -68.15 -43.25
CA TRP A 4 72.00 -68.60 -44.41
C TRP A 4 71.59 -67.82 -45.65
N ASP A 5 72.01 -66.56 -45.77
CA ASP A 5 71.73 -65.77 -46.97
C ASP A 5 73.00 -65.00 -47.40
N SER A 6 73.39 -65.16 -48.67
CA SER A 6 74.39 -64.34 -49.38
C SER A 6 75.89 -64.56 -49.11
N PHE A 7 76.35 -65.80 -48.85
CA PHE A 7 77.81 -66.10 -48.78
C PHE A 7 78.59 -65.85 -50.08
N ALA A 8 77.90 -65.65 -51.21
CA ALA A 8 78.49 -65.36 -52.52
C ALA A 8 78.60 -63.85 -52.82
N ASP A 9 78.05 -62.98 -51.98
CA ASP A 9 78.09 -61.52 -52.18
C ASP A 9 79.30 -60.90 -51.45
N PRO A 10 80.33 -60.38 -52.17
CA PRO A 10 81.52 -59.82 -51.54
C PRO A 10 81.25 -58.53 -50.73
N ALA A 11 80.07 -57.90 -50.86
CA ALA A 11 79.73 -56.66 -50.18
C ALA A 11 79.39 -56.81 -48.69
N ASN A 12 79.19 -58.03 -48.19
CA ASN A 12 78.73 -58.35 -46.82
C ASN A 12 77.60 -57.41 -46.34
N PRO A 13 76.42 -57.39 -47.00
CA PRO A 13 75.37 -56.44 -46.67
C PRO A 13 74.86 -56.64 -45.24
N VAL A 14 74.41 -55.54 -44.61
CA VAL A 14 73.60 -55.58 -43.39
C VAL A 14 72.22 -56.07 -43.77
N ILE A 15 71.83 -57.22 -43.25
CA ILE A 15 70.50 -57.79 -43.40
C ILE A 15 69.69 -57.43 -42.14
N SER A 16 68.52 -56.86 -42.35
CA SER A 16 67.50 -56.70 -41.30
C SER A 16 66.53 -57.87 -41.37
N TYR A 17 66.25 -58.48 -40.23
CA TYR A 17 65.34 -59.62 -40.12
C TYR A 17 64.43 -59.45 -38.90
N PRO A 18 63.12 -59.73 -39.03
CA PRO A 18 62.22 -59.75 -37.90
C PRO A 18 62.43 -61.04 -37.10
N LEU A 19 62.69 -60.87 -35.81
CA LEU A 19 62.59 -61.90 -34.79
C LEU A 19 61.18 -61.88 -34.22
N VAL A 20 60.45 -62.98 -34.37
CA VAL A 20 59.15 -63.16 -33.74
C VAL A 20 59.36 -64.01 -32.49
N LEU A 21 59.15 -63.40 -31.33
CA LEU A 21 59.13 -64.07 -30.04
C LEU A 21 57.69 -64.45 -29.73
N ASN A 22 57.36 -65.73 -29.86
CA ASN A 22 56.09 -66.26 -29.40
C ASN A 22 56.26 -66.73 -27.96
N TYR A 23 55.39 -66.27 -27.07
CA TYR A 23 55.49 -66.60 -25.67
C TYR A 23 54.14 -66.97 -25.08
N THR A 24 54.17 -67.98 -24.20
CA THR A 24 53.00 -68.47 -23.47
C THR A 24 53.40 -68.59 -22.00
N LEU A 25 52.59 -67.99 -21.13
CA LEU A 25 52.73 -68.17 -19.69
C LEU A 25 52.02 -69.46 -19.30
N PHE A 26 52.68 -70.33 -18.55
CA PHE A 26 52.09 -71.57 -18.04
C PHE A 26 52.01 -71.50 -16.52
N ASN A 27 50.96 -72.10 -15.95
CA ASN A 27 50.98 -72.42 -14.52
C ASN A 27 51.84 -73.67 -14.26
N SER A 28 52.10 -73.97 -12.99
CA SER A 28 52.94 -75.10 -12.59
C SER A 28 52.36 -76.47 -12.95
N GLY A 29 51.05 -76.55 -13.22
CA GLY A 29 50.38 -77.72 -13.77
C GLY A 29 50.53 -77.89 -15.29
N GLY A 30 51.22 -76.96 -15.98
CA GLY A 30 51.41 -76.99 -17.43
C GLY A 30 50.21 -76.49 -18.24
N VAL A 31 49.24 -75.83 -17.61
CA VAL A 31 48.08 -75.23 -18.30
C VAL A 31 48.45 -73.81 -18.77
N PRO A 32 48.21 -73.46 -20.05
CA PRO A 32 48.51 -72.13 -20.57
C PRO A 32 47.57 -71.08 -19.95
N VAL A 33 48.15 -69.93 -19.61
CA VAL A 33 47.46 -68.72 -19.15
C VAL A 33 47.33 -67.76 -20.32
N ALA A 34 46.11 -67.28 -20.56
CA ALA A 34 45.85 -66.30 -21.61
C ALA A 34 46.62 -64.99 -21.33
N LEU A 35 47.34 -64.50 -22.33
CA LEU A 35 48.04 -63.22 -22.32
C LEU A 35 47.34 -62.25 -23.28
N LYS A 36 47.39 -60.94 -23.01
CA LYS A 36 46.82 -59.94 -23.93
C LYS A 36 47.55 -59.91 -25.28
N ALA A 37 48.86 -60.14 -25.24
CA ALA A 37 49.68 -60.40 -26.41
C ALA A 37 50.51 -61.65 -26.13
N ASN A 38 50.63 -62.54 -27.12
CA ASN A 38 51.40 -63.79 -27.04
C ASN A 38 52.56 -63.82 -28.05
N SER A 39 52.79 -62.71 -28.75
CA SER A 39 53.91 -62.57 -29.67
C SER A 39 54.40 -61.12 -29.72
N THR A 40 55.72 -60.97 -29.85
CA THR A 40 56.37 -59.67 -30.08
C THR A 40 57.30 -59.81 -31.27
N VAL A 41 57.20 -58.88 -32.21
CA VAL A 41 58.12 -58.78 -33.34
C VAL A 41 59.20 -57.75 -33.02
N ILE A 42 60.46 -58.18 -33.08
CA ILE A 42 61.63 -57.34 -32.87
C ILE A 42 62.41 -57.32 -34.18
N ASN A 43 62.68 -56.15 -34.72
CA ASN A 43 63.53 -56.04 -35.90
C ASN A 43 64.99 -55.93 -35.46
N GLU A 44 65.79 -56.92 -35.83
CA GLU A 44 67.24 -56.92 -35.62
C GLU A 44 67.95 -56.75 -36.96
N SER A 45 69.22 -56.33 -36.89
CA SER A 45 70.07 -56.24 -38.06
C SER A 45 71.45 -56.82 -37.78
N THR A 46 71.98 -57.55 -38.75
CA THR A 46 73.32 -58.13 -38.69
C THR A 46 73.94 -58.19 -40.09
N PHE A 47 75.26 -58.26 -40.19
CA PHE A 47 75.94 -58.57 -41.43
C PHE A 47 75.66 -60.04 -41.80
N SER A 48 75.57 -60.30 -43.11
CA SER A 48 75.29 -61.62 -43.68
C SER A 48 76.25 -62.71 -43.18
N TYR A 49 77.51 -62.36 -42.91
CA TYR A 49 78.53 -63.20 -42.29
C TYR A 49 79.51 -62.37 -41.44
N GLU A 50 80.41 -63.01 -40.69
CA GLU A 50 81.35 -62.31 -39.80
C GLU A 50 82.31 -61.41 -40.62
N PRO A 51 82.30 -60.08 -40.41
CA PRO A 51 83.15 -59.17 -41.17
C PRO A 51 84.63 -59.53 -41.08
N GLY A 52 85.32 -59.63 -42.22
CA GLY A 52 86.74 -59.98 -42.29
C GLY A 52 87.03 -61.49 -42.32
N SER A 53 86.03 -62.36 -42.28
CA SER A 53 86.23 -63.79 -42.55
C SER A 53 86.43 -64.06 -44.05
N SER A 54 87.30 -65.02 -44.41
CA SER A 54 87.55 -65.41 -45.80
C SER A 54 87.54 -66.94 -45.95
N SER A 55 87.00 -67.38 -47.10
CA SER A 55 86.66 -68.75 -47.53
C SER A 55 87.14 -69.94 -46.65
N PRO A 56 86.24 -70.64 -45.92
CA PRO A 56 84.81 -70.37 -45.80
C PRO A 56 84.53 -69.20 -44.85
N VAL A 57 83.59 -68.36 -45.25
CA VAL A 57 83.05 -67.23 -44.49
C VAL A 57 82.36 -67.75 -43.21
N LEU A 58 82.68 -67.15 -42.06
CA LEU A 58 82.24 -67.64 -40.75
C LEU A 58 80.83 -67.09 -40.40
N PRO A 59 79.98 -67.90 -39.73
CA PRO A 59 78.67 -67.44 -39.29
C PRO A 59 78.83 -66.39 -38.18
N ARG A 60 78.09 -65.28 -38.32
CA ARG A 60 78.08 -64.20 -37.33
C ARG A 60 77.23 -64.55 -36.13
N VAL A 61 77.79 -64.45 -34.93
CA VAL A 61 77.06 -64.65 -33.67
C VAL A 61 76.85 -63.30 -32.97
N ARG A 62 75.61 -63.03 -32.57
CA ARG A 62 75.24 -61.82 -31.80
C ARG A 62 74.43 -62.21 -30.58
N THR A 63 74.77 -61.56 -29.46
CA THR A 63 73.98 -61.59 -28.22
C THR A 63 73.16 -60.30 -28.14
N ARG A 64 71.89 -60.44 -27.77
CA ARG A 64 70.94 -59.34 -27.56
C ARG A 64 70.16 -59.59 -26.28
N VAL A 65 69.80 -58.51 -25.60
CA VAL A 65 68.94 -58.53 -24.42
C VAL A 65 67.72 -57.69 -24.75
N HIS A 66 66.53 -58.28 -24.59
CA HIS A 66 65.27 -57.58 -24.76
C HIS A 66 64.40 -57.79 -23.52
N ASN A 67 63.79 -56.71 -23.05
CA ASN A 67 62.79 -56.78 -21.99
C ASN A 67 61.44 -57.11 -22.62
N LEU A 68 60.77 -58.13 -22.08
CA LEU A 68 59.42 -58.52 -22.50
C LEU A 68 58.43 -58.08 -21.43
N ALA A 69 57.51 -57.20 -21.80
CA ALA A 69 56.37 -56.86 -20.97
C ALA A 69 55.29 -57.93 -21.17
N ILE A 70 55.09 -58.78 -20.17
CA ILE A 70 54.11 -59.86 -20.21
C ILE A 70 52.89 -59.44 -19.41
N GLU A 71 51.73 -59.34 -20.07
CA GLU A 71 50.48 -58.96 -19.42
C GLU A 71 49.45 -60.10 -19.54
N PRO A 72 49.05 -60.73 -18.42
CA PRO A 72 47.95 -61.66 -18.38
C PRO A 72 46.63 -61.03 -18.86
N ALA A 73 45.83 -61.76 -19.64
CA ALA A 73 44.50 -61.31 -20.06
C ALA A 73 43.46 -61.40 -18.92
N GLY A 74 43.76 -62.14 -17.85
CA GLY A 74 42.93 -62.30 -16.66
C GLY A 74 43.75 -62.33 -15.38
N GLN A 75 43.05 -62.30 -14.25
CA GLN A 75 43.67 -62.34 -12.93
C GLN A 75 44.46 -63.64 -12.69
N LEU A 76 45.71 -63.53 -12.23
CA LEU A 76 46.52 -64.70 -11.86
C LEU A 76 46.19 -65.14 -10.44
N ASP A 77 46.12 -66.45 -10.23
CA ASP A 77 46.10 -67.02 -8.88
C ASP A 77 47.51 -66.95 -8.28
N SER A 78 47.76 -65.88 -7.52
CA SER A 78 49.06 -65.64 -6.87
C SER A 78 49.28 -66.50 -5.61
N VAL A 79 48.27 -67.26 -5.18
CA VAL A 79 48.29 -68.01 -3.92
C VAL A 79 48.56 -69.49 -4.17
N ASN A 80 47.76 -70.10 -5.05
CA ASN A 80 47.76 -71.56 -5.23
C ASN A 80 48.61 -72.02 -6.42
N GLN A 81 49.12 -71.10 -7.24
CA GLN A 81 49.88 -71.43 -8.44
C GLN A 81 51.27 -70.77 -8.44
N THR A 82 52.17 -71.34 -9.20
CA THR A 82 53.42 -70.72 -9.66
C THR A 82 53.43 -70.77 -11.18
N TYR A 83 54.22 -69.92 -11.83
CA TYR A 83 54.18 -69.72 -13.26
C TYR A 83 55.58 -69.75 -13.85
N TYR A 84 55.68 -70.21 -15.09
CA TYR A 84 56.89 -70.08 -15.90
C TYR A 84 56.51 -69.58 -17.29
N LEU A 85 57.37 -68.76 -17.88
CA LEU A 85 57.20 -68.27 -19.24
C LEU A 85 57.95 -69.18 -20.20
N GLN A 86 57.25 -69.70 -21.19
CA GLN A 86 57.88 -70.36 -22.33
C GLN A 86 57.99 -69.36 -23.47
N VAL A 87 59.20 -69.16 -23.98
CA VAL A 87 59.47 -68.28 -25.13
C VAL A 87 60.07 -69.11 -26.25
N THR A 88 59.45 -69.04 -27.42
CA THR A 88 59.94 -69.63 -28.67
C THR A 88 60.35 -68.51 -29.60
N ILE A 89 61.63 -68.48 -29.97
CA ILE A 89 62.12 -67.53 -30.96
C ILE A 89 61.91 -68.09 -32.36
N SER A 90 61.47 -67.27 -33.29
CA SER A 90 61.38 -67.59 -34.71
C SER A 90 61.83 -66.39 -35.52
N HIS A 91 62.22 -66.60 -36.79
CA HIS A 91 62.64 -65.52 -37.68
C HIS A 91 62.17 -65.79 -39.11
N THR A 92 62.02 -64.74 -39.91
CA THR A 92 61.83 -64.88 -41.36
C THR A 92 63.02 -64.25 -42.07
N ASN A 93 63.62 -64.98 -43.01
CA ASN A 93 64.74 -64.46 -43.80
C ASN A 93 64.30 -63.37 -44.80
N GLN A 94 63.03 -63.40 -45.24
CA GLN A 94 62.44 -62.43 -46.17
C GLN A 94 60.97 -62.17 -45.85
N THR A 95 60.49 -60.95 -46.11
CA THR A 95 59.11 -60.53 -45.84
C THR A 95 58.12 -61.36 -46.67
N GLY A 96 57.24 -62.12 -46.01
CA GLY A 96 56.22 -62.96 -46.66
C GLY A 96 56.51 -64.47 -46.70
N GLN A 97 57.69 -64.92 -46.24
CA GLN A 97 58.02 -66.35 -46.08
C GLN A 97 57.54 -66.90 -44.72
N PRO A 98 57.27 -68.23 -44.59
CA PRO A 98 56.95 -68.84 -43.30
C PRO A 98 58.09 -68.64 -42.30
N ALA A 99 57.75 -68.35 -41.03
CA ALA A 99 58.74 -68.18 -39.97
C ALA A 99 59.48 -69.50 -39.68
N LEU A 100 60.80 -69.45 -39.69
CA LEU A 100 61.68 -70.52 -39.25
C LEU A 100 61.75 -70.50 -37.72
N VAL A 101 61.13 -71.52 -37.11
CA VAL A 101 61.07 -71.71 -35.66
C VAL A 101 62.45 -72.11 -35.14
N GLY A 102 62.96 -71.36 -34.17
CA GLY A 102 64.21 -71.61 -33.46
C GLY A 102 63.98 -72.31 -32.12
N ASN A 103 64.85 -72.03 -31.16
CA ASN A 103 64.82 -72.70 -29.86
C ASN A 103 63.68 -72.18 -28.96
N THR A 104 63.16 -73.08 -28.13
CA THR A 104 62.23 -72.75 -27.04
C THR A 104 62.98 -72.80 -25.71
N ALA A 105 62.75 -71.80 -24.86
CA ALA A 105 63.30 -71.75 -23.51
C ALA A 105 62.18 -71.48 -22.50
N ASN A 106 62.25 -72.15 -21.35
CA ASN A 106 61.37 -71.88 -20.22
C ASN A 106 62.14 -71.04 -19.18
N SER A 107 61.46 -70.07 -18.57
CA SER A 107 61.96 -69.44 -17.35
C SER A 107 61.95 -70.43 -16.18
N THR A 108 62.57 -70.04 -15.08
CA THR A 108 62.31 -70.66 -13.77
C THR A 108 60.84 -70.55 -13.41
N THR A 109 60.32 -71.58 -12.73
CA THR A 109 58.97 -71.57 -12.18
C THR A 109 58.97 -70.73 -10.89
N GLU A 110 58.29 -69.59 -10.92
CA GLU A 110 58.28 -68.63 -9.83
C GLU A 110 56.86 -68.21 -9.45
N ARG A 111 56.71 -67.61 -8.27
CA ARG A 111 55.42 -67.07 -7.85
C ARG A 111 55.30 -65.62 -8.30
N LEU A 112 54.34 -65.37 -9.16
CA LEU A 112 54.01 -64.02 -9.63
C LEU A 112 52.90 -63.44 -8.75
N LEU A 113 53.07 -62.19 -8.31
CA LEU A 113 52.05 -61.44 -7.61
C LEU A 113 51.28 -60.59 -8.62
N HIS A 114 49.98 -60.81 -8.72
CA HIS A 114 49.10 -60.03 -9.59
C HIS A 114 48.03 -59.36 -8.74
N PHE A 115 48.16 -58.04 -8.56
CA PHE A 115 47.14 -57.23 -7.88
C PHE A 115 46.10 -56.75 -8.89
N ASN A 116 44.82 -56.86 -8.55
CA ASN A 116 43.73 -56.37 -9.41
C ASN A 116 43.43 -54.87 -9.23
N GLY A 117 44.30 -54.15 -8.49
CA GLY A 117 44.14 -52.74 -8.16
C GLY A 117 43.20 -52.45 -6.99
N ARG A 118 42.64 -53.45 -6.30
CA ARG A 118 41.80 -53.24 -5.10
C ARG A 118 42.57 -53.52 -3.82
N LEU A 119 42.46 -52.59 -2.86
CA LEU A 119 43.01 -52.74 -1.50
C LEU A 119 41.90 -52.46 -0.48
N TYR A 120 41.68 -53.44 0.41
CA TYR A 120 40.70 -53.36 1.48
C TYR A 120 41.36 -53.00 2.81
N PHE A 121 40.89 -51.90 3.40
CA PHE A 121 41.19 -51.49 4.76
C PHE A 121 39.99 -51.89 5.63
N SER A 122 39.99 -53.13 6.13
CA SER A 122 38.80 -53.72 6.77
C SER A 122 37.59 -53.68 5.82
N SER A 123 36.52 -52.97 6.17
CA SER A 123 35.31 -52.79 5.36
C SER A 123 35.42 -51.69 4.29
N ILE A 124 36.53 -50.95 4.24
CA ILE A 124 36.72 -49.83 3.30
C ILE A 124 37.48 -50.33 2.07
N GLU A 125 36.78 -50.36 0.93
CA GLU A 125 37.35 -50.63 -0.36
C GLU A 125 38.03 -49.38 -0.92
N THR A 126 39.25 -49.57 -1.40
CA THR A 126 40.00 -48.58 -2.16
C THR A 126 40.49 -49.18 -3.46
N THR A 127 40.80 -48.33 -4.42
CA THR A 127 41.47 -48.72 -5.66
C THR A 127 42.79 -47.99 -5.79
N PHE A 128 43.75 -48.58 -6.50
CA PHE A 128 45.02 -47.95 -6.83
C PHE A 128 45.44 -48.25 -8.26
N SER A 129 46.13 -47.30 -8.89
CA SER A 129 46.50 -47.36 -10.31
C SER A 129 47.98 -47.64 -10.57
N SER A 130 48.86 -47.46 -9.56
CA SER A 130 50.29 -47.73 -9.70
C SER A 130 50.98 -48.06 -8.38
N LEU A 131 52.10 -48.77 -8.49
CA LEU A 131 52.99 -49.14 -7.39
C LEU A 131 54.27 -48.30 -7.45
N ALA A 132 54.85 -47.98 -6.29
CA ALA A 132 56.12 -47.26 -6.19
C ALA A 132 57.33 -48.18 -6.33
N SER A 133 57.17 -49.47 -6.04
CA SER A 133 58.22 -50.49 -6.17
C SER A 133 57.60 -51.87 -6.38
N ASP A 134 58.39 -52.80 -6.91
CA ASP A 134 57.96 -54.19 -7.06
C ASP A 134 57.83 -54.87 -5.69
N SER A 135 56.75 -55.64 -5.52
CA SER A 135 56.47 -56.44 -4.33
C SER A 135 57.12 -57.82 -4.44
N ALA A 136 57.68 -58.32 -3.33
CA ALA A 136 58.22 -59.68 -3.27
C ALA A 136 57.20 -60.68 -2.68
N PRO A 137 57.11 -61.92 -3.19
CA PRO A 137 56.31 -62.97 -2.56
C PRO A 137 56.80 -63.31 -1.15
N GLY A 138 55.90 -63.31 -0.17
CA GLY A 138 56.19 -63.72 1.21
C GLY A 138 55.66 -65.12 1.54
N SER A 139 55.32 -65.33 2.81
CA SER A 139 54.80 -66.61 3.30
C SER A 139 53.36 -66.89 2.85
N LEU A 140 53.07 -68.15 2.54
CA LEU A 140 51.71 -68.62 2.26
C LEU A 140 50.91 -68.80 3.56
N GLY A 141 49.66 -68.36 3.54
CA GLY A 141 48.67 -68.59 4.59
C GLY A 141 47.46 -69.36 4.05
N ALA A 142 46.43 -69.52 4.89
CA ALA A 142 45.18 -70.18 4.51
C ALA A 142 44.38 -69.29 3.52
N GLY A 143 44.56 -69.54 2.22
CA GLY A 143 43.83 -68.84 1.14
C GLY A 143 44.35 -67.43 0.84
N PHE A 144 45.59 -67.10 1.20
CA PHE A 144 46.27 -65.84 0.86
C PHE A 144 47.80 -66.01 0.84
N ILE A 145 48.50 -65.05 0.24
CA ILE A 145 49.95 -64.88 0.39
C ILE A 145 50.26 -63.55 1.07
N ASN A 146 51.15 -63.56 2.07
CA ASN A 146 51.65 -62.33 2.68
C ASN A 146 52.62 -61.64 1.72
N THR A 147 52.50 -60.32 1.57
CA THR A 147 53.43 -59.51 0.78
C THR A 147 53.38 -58.05 1.26
N THR A 148 54.25 -57.21 0.71
CA THR A 148 54.25 -55.77 0.92
C THR A 148 53.69 -55.07 -0.32
N LEU A 149 52.91 -54.01 -0.13
CA LEU A 149 52.33 -53.21 -1.20
C LEU A 149 52.74 -51.75 -1.00
N THR A 150 53.43 -51.16 -1.96
CA THR A 150 53.88 -49.76 -1.93
C THR A 150 53.05 -48.95 -2.93
N VAL A 151 51.93 -48.38 -2.50
CA VAL A 151 51.09 -47.56 -3.39
C VAL A 151 51.80 -46.23 -3.67
N ASN A 152 51.96 -45.90 -4.95
CA ASN A 152 52.63 -44.68 -5.39
C ASN A 152 51.89 -43.42 -4.90
N ASN A 153 52.59 -42.28 -4.85
CA ASN A 153 52.06 -41.03 -4.31
C ASN A 153 50.72 -40.67 -4.96
N ASN A 154 49.68 -40.49 -4.14
CA ASN A 154 48.29 -40.18 -4.57
C ASN A 154 47.69 -41.12 -5.63
N SER A 155 48.24 -42.32 -5.81
CA SER A 155 47.73 -43.28 -6.80
C SER A 155 46.61 -44.16 -6.27
N GLY A 156 46.37 -44.15 -4.95
CA GLY A 156 45.24 -44.80 -4.32
C GLY A 156 44.06 -43.85 -4.11
N VAL A 157 42.83 -44.33 -4.24
CA VAL A 157 41.60 -43.56 -4.00
C VAL A 157 40.57 -44.40 -3.24
N VAL A 158 39.76 -43.77 -2.39
CA VAL A 158 38.62 -44.44 -1.76
C VAL A 158 37.52 -44.68 -2.79
N THR A 159 37.04 -45.92 -2.90
CA THR A 159 35.99 -46.26 -3.89
C THR A 159 34.71 -45.48 -3.58
N GLY A 160 34.18 -44.78 -4.59
CA GLY A 160 33.02 -43.88 -4.43
C GLY A 160 33.35 -42.48 -3.89
N ASN A 161 34.59 -42.22 -3.47
CA ASN A 161 35.08 -40.92 -3.00
C ASN A 161 36.43 -40.59 -3.67
N PRO A 162 36.45 -40.30 -5.00
CA PRO A 162 37.70 -40.17 -5.76
C PRO A 162 38.57 -38.97 -5.37
N ASN A 163 38.00 -37.98 -4.68
CA ASN A 163 38.73 -36.82 -4.15
C ASN A 163 39.49 -37.12 -2.86
N HIS A 164 39.37 -38.34 -2.32
CA HIS A 164 40.06 -38.80 -1.13
C HIS A 164 41.14 -39.80 -1.55
N THR A 165 42.35 -39.26 -1.76
CA THR A 165 43.48 -40.03 -2.30
C THR A 165 44.44 -40.47 -1.20
N TYR A 166 45.25 -41.49 -1.46
CA TYR A 166 46.32 -41.95 -0.59
C TYR A 166 47.49 -42.52 -1.39
N GLY A 167 48.55 -42.86 -0.67
CA GLY A 167 49.78 -43.41 -1.24
C GLY A 167 50.92 -42.43 -1.06
N SER A 168 52.06 -42.96 -0.65
CA SER A 168 53.30 -42.20 -0.39
C SER A 168 54.54 -42.99 -0.78
N GLY A 169 54.36 -44.18 -1.36
CA GLY A 169 55.42 -45.17 -1.56
C GLY A 169 55.78 -45.98 -0.31
N ALA A 170 55.20 -45.69 0.86
CA ALA A 170 55.41 -46.48 2.07
C ALA A 170 54.89 -47.92 1.92
N ALA A 171 55.65 -48.88 2.45
CA ALA A 171 55.28 -50.30 2.38
C ALA A 171 54.14 -50.62 3.36
N LEU A 172 53.05 -51.15 2.82
CA LEU A 172 51.92 -51.69 3.58
C LEU A 172 51.99 -53.22 3.59
N SER A 173 51.86 -53.84 4.76
CA SER A 173 51.76 -55.29 4.83
C SER A 173 50.36 -55.71 4.41
N VAL A 174 50.25 -56.54 3.38
CA VAL A 174 48.96 -56.98 2.82
C VAL A 174 48.90 -58.50 2.67
N ARG A 175 47.67 -59.01 2.66
CA ARG A 175 47.32 -60.38 2.28
C ARG A 175 46.73 -60.33 0.88
N LEU A 176 47.44 -60.88 -0.09
CA LEU A 176 46.95 -61.00 -1.47
C LEU A 176 46.15 -62.29 -1.62
N ARG A 177 44.91 -62.17 -2.09
CA ARG A 177 44.00 -63.28 -2.36
C ARG A 177 44.18 -63.81 -3.78
N ALA A 178 43.71 -65.03 -4.04
CA ALA A 178 43.78 -65.66 -5.37
C ALA A 178 43.04 -64.86 -6.47
N ASN A 179 42.05 -64.04 -6.09
CA ASN A 179 41.32 -63.16 -7.00
C ASN A 179 41.98 -61.78 -7.22
N GLY A 180 43.19 -61.57 -6.70
CA GLY A 180 43.96 -60.32 -6.85
C GLY A 180 43.63 -59.22 -5.85
N ASN A 181 42.63 -59.41 -4.98
CA ASN A 181 42.33 -58.44 -3.92
C ASN A 181 43.46 -58.43 -2.88
N ALA A 182 43.91 -57.24 -2.50
CA ALA A 182 44.77 -57.06 -1.34
C ALA A 182 43.94 -56.67 -0.12
N GLU A 183 44.23 -57.27 1.03
CA GLU A 183 43.67 -56.91 2.34
C GLU A 183 44.80 -56.41 3.25
N LEU A 184 44.64 -55.24 3.86
CA LEU A 184 45.65 -54.72 4.78
C LEU A 184 45.78 -55.61 6.01
N SER A 185 47.00 -56.03 6.34
CA SER A 185 47.32 -56.83 7.53
C SER A 185 48.07 -56.07 8.60
N ALA A 186 48.89 -55.07 8.23
CA ALA A 186 49.52 -54.12 9.15
C ALA A 186 49.92 -52.82 8.44
N GLY A 187 49.96 -51.72 9.20
CA GLY A 187 50.24 -50.37 8.70
C GLY A 187 48.99 -49.48 8.66
N SER A 188 49.18 -48.25 8.22
CA SER A 188 48.10 -47.28 7.99
C SER A 188 48.52 -46.23 6.97
N VAL A 189 47.55 -45.54 6.40
CA VAL A 189 47.75 -44.40 5.50
C VAL A 189 46.83 -43.25 5.90
N ALA A 190 47.33 -42.02 5.80
CA ALA A 190 46.49 -40.83 5.87
C ALA A 190 45.92 -40.53 4.48
N LEU A 191 44.66 -40.08 4.41
CA LEU A 191 44.05 -39.60 3.18
C LEU A 191 44.43 -38.14 2.95
N ASN A 192 44.75 -37.82 1.69
CA ASN A 192 44.71 -36.47 1.18
C ASN A 192 43.27 -36.16 0.75
N ALA A 193 42.65 -35.21 1.42
CA ALA A 193 41.24 -34.87 1.29
C ALA A 193 41.06 -33.38 0.94
N PRO A 194 39.87 -32.95 0.46
CA PRO A 194 39.54 -31.54 0.29
C PRO A 194 39.72 -30.74 1.60
N VAL A 195 40.02 -29.44 1.50
CA VAL A 195 40.17 -28.56 2.66
C VAL A 195 39.22 -27.36 2.52
N PRO A 196 38.18 -27.23 3.37
CA PRO A 196 37.76 -28.18 4.40
C PRO A 196 37.07 -29.44 3.83
N ASP A 197 37.20 -30.58 4.51
CA ASP A 197 36.51 -31.82 4.14
C ASP A 197 35.10 -31.85 4.76
N VAL A 198 34.13 -31.32 4.02
CA VAL A 198 32.74 -31.17 4.47
C VAL A 198 31.84 -32.20 3.78
N GLY A 199 30.97 -32.83 4.56
CA GLY A 199 29.89 -33.68 4.09
C GLY A 199 28.59 -33.39 4.83
N SER A 200 27.53 -34.09 4.43
CA SER A 200 26.24 -34.05 5.12
C SER A 200 25.67 -35.45 5.27
N VAL A 201 25.08 -35.73 6.43
CA VAL A 201 24.37 -36.99 6.69
C VAL A 201 22.98 -36.64 7.22
N ASN A 202 21.94 -37.00 6.46
CA ASN A 202 20.54 -36.70 6.81
C ASN A 202 20.33 -35.23 7.23
N ASN A 203 20.79 -34.30 6.38
CA ASN A 203 20.73 -32.84 6.55
C ASN A 203 21.57 -32.25 7.69
N ILE A 204 22.35 -33.06 8.41
CA ILE A 204 23.32 -32.59 9.41
C ILE A 204 24.69 -32.47 8.74
N VAL A 205 25.30 -31.29 8.85
CA VAL A 205 26.63 -31.01 8.26
C VAL A 205 27.73 -31.54 9.17
N VAL A 206 28.71 -32.22 8.58
CA VAL A 206 29.85 -32.82 9.27
C VAL A 206 31.12 -32.36 8.59
N THR A 207 32.04 -31.79 9.37
CA THR A 207 33.41 -31.52 8.94
C THR A 207 34.32 -32.63 9.44
N ARG A 208 35.04 -33.27 8.52
CA ARG A 208 35.99 -34.34 8.83
C ARG A 208 37.37 -33.73 9.03
N GLY A 209 38.03 -34.11 10.12
CA GLY A 209 39.46 -33.92 10.30
C GLY A 209 40.26 -34.92 9.45
N PRO A 210 41.59 -35.03 9.69
CA PRO A 210 42.43 -35.98 8.97
C PRO A 210 41.88 -37.42 9.06
N ILE A 211 41.65 -38.05 7.91
CA ILE A 211 41.15 -39.43 7.83
C ILE A 211 42.34 -40.38 7.75
N THR A 212 42.37 -41.39 8.63
CA THR A 212 43.35 -42.48 8.61
C THR A 212 42.68 -43.78 8.20
N LEU A 213 43.21 -44.45 7.18
CA LEU A 213 42.87 -45.83 6.83
C LEU A 213 43.85 -46.79 7.50
N SER A 214 43.34 -47.80 8.20
CA SER A 214 44.13 -48.80 8.92
C SER A 214 43.48 -50.18 8.83
N THR A 215 44.05 -51.17 9.53
CA THR A 215 43.43 -52.50 9.68
C THR A 215 42.07 -52.45 10.39
N ALA A 216 41.77 -51.35 11.09
CA ALA A 216 40.47 -51.07 11.69
C ALA A 216 39.49 -50.29 10.78
N GLY A 217 39.85 -50.06 9.51
CA GLY A 217 39.06 -49.26 8.56
C GLY A 217 39.41 -47.77 8.59
N ALA A 218 38.47 -46.94 8.13
CA ALA A 218 38.59 -45.49 8.09
C ALA A 218 38.18 -44.87 9.44
N ARG A 219 39.01 -43.97 9.96
CA ARG A 219 38.72 -43.21 11.19
C ARG A 219 39.12 -41.75 11.05
N ALA A 220 38.34 -40.85 11.64
CA ALA A 220 38.62 -39.42 11.67
C ALA A 220 38.04 -38.74 12.92
N ASN A 221 38.57 -37.58 13.28
CA ASN A 221 37.86 -36.67 14.19
C ASN A 221 36.76 -35.95 13.39
N LEU A 222 35.60 -35.74 13.99
CA LEU A 222 34.45 -35.09 13.34
C LEU A 222 34.01 -33.88 14.15
N THR A 223 33.74 -32.79 13.45
CA THR A 223 33.00 -31.63 13.98
C THR A 223 31.62 -31.63 13.33
N VAL A 224 30.59 -31.85 14.13
CA VAL A 224 29.19 -31.94 13.68
C VAL A 224 28.51 -30.61 13.96
N ASN A 225 27.97 -29.98 12.92
CA ASN A 225 27.19 -28.75 13.09
C ASN A 225 25.77 -29.12 13.51
N LEU A 226 25.30 -28.55 14.62
CA LEU A 226 23.92 -28.67 15.03
C LEU A 226 22.99 -28.00 14.00
N PRO A 227 21.75 -28.50 13.82
CA PRO A 227 20.78 -27.88 12.93
C PRO A 227 20.55 -26.41 13.32
N THR A 228 20.35 -25.53 12.33
CA THR A 228 20.11 -24.11 12.58
C THR A 228 18.88 -23.92 13.46
N GLY A 229 18.99 -23.10 14.51
CA GLY A 229 17.95 -22.94 15.52
C GLY A 229 18.13 -23.82 16.77
N PHE A 230 19.05 -24.80 16.76
CA PHE A 230 19.40 -25.61 17.93
C PHE A 230 20.85 -25.41 18.37
N SER A 231 21.06 -25.22 19.67
CA SER A 231 22.39 -24.95 20.23
C SER A 231 22.47 -25.31 21.71
N TYR A 232 23.67 -25.32 22.30
CA TYR A 232 23.86 -25.71 23.70
C TYR A 232 24.92 -24.89 24.42
N THR A 233 24.96 -24.99 25.75
CA THR A 233 26.05 -24.51 26.59
C THR A 233 26.31 -25.48 27.73
N THR A 234 27.56 -25.59 28.16
CA THR A 234 27.95 -26.32 29.38
C THR A 234 28.21 -25.40 30.56
N ASN A 235 28.09 -24.07 30.36
CA ASN A 235 28.37 -23.09 31.39
C ASN A 235 27.08 -22.62 32.07
N ALA A 236 26.72 -23.26 33.18
CA ALA A 236 25.53 -22.93 33.97
C ALA A 236 25.48 -21.45 34.41
N ALA A 237 26.63 -20.79 34.64
CA ALA A 237 26.67 -19.39 35.04
C ALA A 237 26.18 -18.45 33.92
N THR A 238 26.28 -18.87 32.66
CA THR A 238 25.82 -18.08 31.51
C THR A 238 24.29 -18.06 31.38
N LEU A 239 23.58 -19.01 32.00
CA LEU A 239 22.12 -19.09 31.93
C LEU A 239 21.43 -17.84 32.51
N GLN A 240 22.12 -17.11 33.41
CA GLN A 240 21.60 -15.91 34.06
C GLN A 240 22.11 -14.60 33.46
N THR A 241 23.19 -14.62 32.66
CA THR A 241 23.95 -13.38 32.35
C THR A 241 24.37 -13.22 30.89
N LEU A 242 24.89 -14.27 30.24
CA LEU A 242 25.59 -14.15 28.96
C LEU A 242 24.99 -14.97 27.82
N ARG A 243 24.13 -15.98 28.12
CA ARG A 243 23.41 -16.84 27.16
C ARG A 243 24.18 -17.14 25.87
N ARG A 244 25.46 -17.52 26.01
CA ARG A 244 26.32 -17.86 24.88
C ARG A 244 26.22 -19.36 24.64
N HIS A 245 25.99 -19.74 23.40
CA HIS A 245 25.87 -21.13 22.98
C HIS A 245 26.98 -21.53 22.02
N GLU A 246 27.26 -22.82 22.00
CA GLU A 246 28.01 -23.53 20.98
C GLU A 246 27.04 -24.19 19.99
N SER A 247 27.47 -24.30 18.74
CA SER A 247 26.68 -24.86 17.62
C SER A 247 27.32 -26.11 17.01
N THR A 248 28.42 -26.59 17.58
CA THR A 248 29.18 -27.72 17.03
C THR A 248 29.46 -28.76 18.12
N LEU A 249 29.45 -30.03 17.73
CA LEU A 249 29.84 -31.15 18.58
C LEU A 249 31.11 -31.79 18.02
N ASP A 250 32.13 -31.93 18.86
CA ASP A 250 33.39 -32.57 18.45
C ASP A 250 33.47 -34.01 18.95
N PHE A 251 33.79 -34.92 18.02
CA PHE A 251 33.96 -36.35 18.27
C PHE A 251 35.34 -36.81 17.83
N ALA A 252 36.03 -37.52 18.71
CA ALA A 252 37.36 -38.05 18.42
C ALA A 252 37.30 -39.49 17.87
N ASN A 253 38.20 -39.80 16.92
CA ASN A 253 38.48 -41.16 16.45
C ASN A 253 37.25 -41.97 15.99
N VAL A 254 36.33 -41.32 15.27
CA VAL A 254 35.06 -41.90 14.82
C VAL A 254 35.29 -42.89 13.67
N PRO A 255 34.80 -44.14 13.76
CA PRO A 255 34.77 -45.07 12.64
C PRO A 255 33.85 -44.58 11.51
N LEU A 256 34.32 -44.67 10.27
CA LEU A 256 33.58 -44.26 9.08
C LEU A 256 33.19 -45.46 8.21
N THR A 257 32.13 -45.29 7.43
CA THR A 257 31.65 -46.23 6.40
C THR A 257 32.38 -46.02 5.07
N GLN A 258 32.09 -46.83 4.05
CA GLN A 258 32.58 -46.64 2.68
C GLN A 258 32.28 -45.23 2.11
N ALA A 259 31.15 -44.64 2.52
CA ALA A 259 30.75 -43.29 2.12
C ALA A 259 31.48 -42.18 2.92
N LEU A 260 32.42 -42.55 3.79
CA LEU A 260 33.11 -41.64 4.72
C LEU A 260 32.14 -40.88 5.65
N ALA A 261 30.98 -41.48 5.95
CA ALA A 261 30.02 -41.06 6.96
C ALA A 261 30.22 -41.87 8.25
N PRO A 262 29.81 -41.37 9.44
CA PRO A 262 29.91 -42.13 10.68
C PRO A 262 29.25 -43.51 10.58
N ALA A 263 29.91 -44.54 11.11
CA ALA A 263 29.42 -45.92 11.02
C ALA A 263 28.38 -46.31 12.07
N SER A 264 28.24 -45.52 13.12
CA SER A 264 27.29 -45.75 14.22
C SER A 264 26.78 -44.42 14.77
N ASN A 265 25.73 -44.48 15.59
CA ASN A 265 25.31 -43.34 16.40
C ASN A 265 26.46 -42.85 17.31
N LEU A 266 26.48 -41.55 17.58
CA LEU A 266 27.50 -40.89 18.37
C LEU A 266 26.87 -40.22 19.59
N SER A 267 27.57 -40.18 20.72
CA SER A 267 27.11 -39.55 21.96
C SER A 267 28.15 -38.56 22.43
N TYR A 268 27.76 -37.29 22.55
CA TYR A 268 28.62 -36.22 23.03
C TYR A 268 28.40 -36.05 24.54
N ALA A 269 29.45 -36.29 25.33
CA ALA A 269 29.41 -36.30 26.79
C ALA A 269 30.60 -35.52 27.36
N PRO A 270 30.52 -34.18 27.49
CA PRO A 270 31.65 -33.33 27.86
C PRO A 270 32.02 -33.40 29.35
N GLY A 271 31.19 -34.03 30.19
CA GLY A 271 31.37 -34.14 31.64
C GLY A 271 30.41 -33.25 32.44
N PRO A 272 30.40 -31.91 32.24
CA PRO A 272 29.41 -31.02 32.84
C PRO A 272 28.00 -31.20 32.23
N PRO A 273 26.93 -30.75 32.93
CA PRO A 273 25.58 -30.68 32.38
C PRO A 273 25.52 -29.84 31.10
N ILE A 274 24.68 -30.26 30.17
CA ILE A 274 24.42 -29.61 28.88
C ILE A 274 23.05 -28.94 28.96
N PHE A 275 23.02 -27.63 28.77
CA PHE A 275 21.80 -26.85 28.61
C PHE A 275 21.61 -26.53 27.14
N SER A 276 20.68 -27.24 26.50
CA SER A 276 20.35 -27.03 25.09
C SER A 276 19.05 -26.23 24.93
N SER A 277 18.91 -25.54 23.81
CA SER A 277 17.72 -24.76 23.48
C SER A 277 17.47 -24.80 21.98
N GLU A 278 16.19 -24.91 21.63
CA GLU A 278 15.67 -24.77 20.27
C GLU A 278 14.88 -23.46 20.20
N GLU A 279 15.06 -22.68 19.14
CA GLU A 279 14.62 -21.28 19.06
C GLU A 279 13.11 -21.05 19.16
N THR A 280 12.28 -21.99 18.72
CA THR A 280 10.82 -21.81 18.68
C THR A 280 10.13 -22.03 20.03
N LYS A 281 10.81 -22.64 21.01
CA LYS A 281 10.25 -22.91 22.35
C LYS A 281 11.15 -22.24 23.39
N PRO A 282 10.61 -21.42 24.31
CA PRO A 282 11.42 -20.74 25.33
C PRO A 282 11.81 -21.70 26.47
N LEU A 283 12.48 -22.81 26.12
CA LEU A 283 12.90 -23.87 27.03
C LEU A 283 14.42 -24.07 27.01
N TRP A 284 14.98 -24.24 28.20
CA TRP A 284 16.24 -24.92 28.43
C TRP A 284 15.96 -26.41 28.64
N ILE A 285 16.77 -27.24 27.99
CA ILE A 285 16.73 -28.70 28.09
C ILE A 285 18.05 -29.12 28.72
N ASP A 286 17.99 -29.42 30.02
CA ASP A 286 19.11 -29.87 30.82
C ASP A 286 19.27 -31.37 30.68
N SER A 287 20.48 -31.79 30.32
CA SER A 287 20.84 -33.15 29.93
C SER A 287 22.31 -33.43 30.21
N TRP A 288 22.74 -34.69 30.09
CA TRP A 288 24.14 -35.07 30.28
C TRP A 288 24.86 -35.42 28.98
N THR A 289 24.10 -35.83 27.97
CA THR A 289 24.61 -36.17 26.65
C THR A 289 23.75 -35.56 25.54
N LEU A 290 24.39 -35.31 24.39
CA LEU A 290 23.69 -35.10 23.12
C LEU A 290 23.96 -36.31 22.22
N ASP A 291 22.93 -37.12 22.02
CA ASP A 291 23.02 -38.34 21.24
C ASP A 291 22.59 -38.06 19.80
N TRP A 292 23.53 -38.20 18.86
CA TRP A 292 23.26 -38.10 17.44
C TRP A 292 22.90 -39.46 16.85
N ASN A 293 21.62 -39.62 16.50
CA ASN A 293 21.16 -40.71 15.68
C ASN A 293 21.45 -40.40 14.21
N VAL A 294 22.55 -40.97 13.72
CA VAL A 294 23.08 -40.71 12.38
C VAL A 294 22.08 -41.13 11.30
N GLY A 295 21.46 -42.31 11.45
CA GLY A 295 20.50 -42.85 10.48
C GLY A 295 19.19 -42.08 10.41
N ALA A 296 18.75 -41.45 11.52
CA ALA A 296 17.53 -40.66 11.57
C ALA A 296 17.74 -39.15 11.31
N GLY A 297 18.99 -38.66 11.32
CA GLY A 297 19.26 -37.22 11.22
C GLY A 297 18.72 -36.44 12.42
N ALA A 298 18.83 -37.03 13.62
CA ALA A 298 18.20 -36.52 14.82
C ALA A 298 19.18 -36.43 15.99
N ILE A 299 19.07 -35.37 16.78
CA ILE A 299 19.88 -35.12 17.97
C ILE A 299 18.96 -35.12 19.18
N SER A 300 19.29 -35.94 20.17
CA SER A 300 18.47 -36.12 21.36
C SER A 300 19.27 -35.74 22.61
N PRO A 301 18.85 -34.72 23.35
CA PRO A 301 19.30 -34.53 24.74
C PRO A 301 18.93 -35.74 25.58
N ALA A 302 19.92 -36.36 26.21
CA ALA A 302 19.78 -37.63 26.91
C ALA A 302 20.59 -37.67 28.23
N GLY A 303 20.43 -38.77 28.97
CA GLY A 303 21.03 -38.99 30.28
C GLY A 303 20.02 -39.56 31.28
N THR A 304 20.48 -39.82 32.51
CA THR A 304 19.65 -40.42 33.58
C THR A 304 18.43 -39.56 33.92
N ASN A 305 18.54 -38.24 33.79
CA ASN A 305 17.45 -37.28 33.95
C ASN A 305 17.57 -36.20 32.88
N VAL A 306 16.48 -35.92 32.15
CA VAL A 306 16.37 -34.76 31.26
C VAL A 306 15.32 -33.82 31.84
N TRP A 307 15.69 -32.56 32.06
CA TRP A 307 14.82 -31.56 32.68
C TRP A 307 14.51 -30.41 31.74
N LEU A 308 13.32 -29.82 31.91
CA LEU A 308 12.89 -28.65 31.19
C LEU A 308 12.81 -27.46 32.14
N PHE A 309 13.35 -26.31 31.72
CA PHE A 309 13.21 -25.05 32.43
C PHE A 309 12.79 -23.96 31.45
N HIS A 310 12.01 -22.98 31.90
CA HIS A 310 11.77 -21.78 31.11
C HIS A 310 13.08 -21.00 30.92
N THR A 311 13.35 -20.47 29.72
CA THR A 311 14.61 -19.75 29.44
C THR A 311 14.80 -18.47 30.25
N ARG A 312 13.71 -17.94 30.81
CA ARG A 312 13.71 -16.77 31.72
C ARG A 312 13.32 -17.11 33.16
N PHE A 313 13.45 -18.37 33.56
CA PHE A 313 13.07 -18.81 34.90
C PHE A 313 13.76 -17.98 36.01
N PHE A 314 15.07 -17.74 35.89
CA PHE A 314 15.84 -17.00 36.90
C PHE A 314 15.48 -15.52 36.96
N GLU A 315 15.24 -14.86 35.83
CA GLU A 315 14.78 -13.47 35.80
C GLU A 315 13.41 -13.32 36.45
N ASN A 316 12.49 -14.24 36.18
CA ASN A 316 11.16 -14.20 36.77
C ASN A 316 11.22 -14.46 38.28
N TYR A 317 12.09 -15.36 38.74
CA TYR A 317 12.33 -15.58 40.16
C TYR A 317 12.87 -14.31 40.85
N LEU A 318 13.89 -13.66 40.26
CA LEU A 318 14.43 -12.40 40.78
C LEU A 318 13.39 -11.28 40.75
N GLN A 319 12.55 -11.23 39.72
CA GLN A 319 11.46 -10.28 39.62
C GLN A 319 10.40 -10.51 40.70
N PHE A 320 10.03 -11.76 40.98
CA PHE A 320 9.12 -12.07 42.08
C PHE A 320 9.68 -11.58 43.42
N VAL A 321 10.94 -11.90 43.72
CA VAL A 321 11.62 -11.51 44.95
C VAL A 321 11.77 -9.99 45.09
N ASN A 322 12.01 -9.27 43.99
CA ASN A 322 12.23 -7.82 43.99
C ASN A 322 10.99 -7.00 43.58
N SER A 323 9.83 -7.63 43.37
CA SER A 323 8.62 -6.94 42.88
C SER A 323 8.15 -5.81 43.79
N ALA A 324 8.40 -5.92 45.10
CA ALA A 324 8.15 -4.87 46.09
C ALA A 324 9.09 -3.65 45.98
N LEU A 325 10.18 -3.77 45.21
CA LEU A 325 11.21 -2.74 45.02
C LEU A 325 11.14 -2.07 43.63
N THR A 326 10.29 -2.55 42.73
CA THR A 326 10.14 -2.02 41.37
C THR A 326 9.11 -0.89 41.28
N VAL A 327 9.41 0.14 40.47
CA VAL A 327 8.70 1.43 40.37
C VAL A 327 7.23 1.27 39.96
N ASP A 328 6.41 2.16 40.51
CA ASP A 328 4.95 2.30 40.36
C ASP A 328 4.48 2.34 38.89
N PRO A 329 3.46 1.54 38.51
CA PRO A 329 2.77 0.57 39.38
C PRO A 329 3.53 -0.74 39.52
N ALA A 330 3.46 -1.33 40.72
CA ALA A 330 4.02 -2.65 41.06
C ALA A 330 3.62 -3.78 40.08
N THR A 331 2.55 -3.55 39.30
CA THR A 331 2.05 -4.45 38.25
C THR A 331 2.86 -4.40 36.94
N MET A 332 3.77 -3.44 36.74
CA MET A 332 4.66 -3.38 35.56
C MET A 332 5.86 -4.31 35.65
N SER A 333 6.14 -4.87 36.83
CA SER A 333 7.17 -5.90 36.98
C SER A 333 6.84 -7.08 36.04
N PHE A 334 5.68 -7.70 36.16
CA PHE A 334 5.34 -8.87 35.34
C PHE A 334 5.09 -8.54 33.86
N LYS A 335 5.97 -9.07 32.99
CA LYS A 335 5.83 -8.98 31.53
C LYS A 335 4.59 -9.74 31.07
N ARG A 336 3.74 -9.10 30.26
CA ARG A 336 2.63 -9.75 29.57
C ARG A 336 3.18 -10.61 28.44
N ASP A 337 2.75 -11.86 28.36
CA ASP A 337 3.32 -12.85 27.44
C ASP A 337 2.27 -13.92 27.08
N ASN A 338 2.12 -14.22 25.79
CA ASN A 338 1.23 -15.30 25.35
C ASN A 338 1.84 -16.69 25.56
N SER A 339 3.15 -16.77 25.81
CA SER A 339 3.90 -17.97 26.16
C SER A 339 4.10 -18.13 27.67
N GLY A 340 3.43 -17.31 28.49
CA GLY A 340 3.62 -17.26 29.95
C GLY A 340 3.40 -18.59 30.68
N TYR A 341 2.66 -19.53 30.10
CA TYR A 341 2.49 -20.88 30.63
C TYR A 341 3.82 -21.67 30.75
N TYR A 342 4.87 -21.35 29.96
CA TYR A 342 6.17 -22.00 30.10
C TYR A 342 6.84 -21.74 31.45
N GLN A 343 6.50 -20.66 32.14
CA GLN A 343 7.00 -20.38 33.48
C GLN A 343 6.67 -21.49 34.48
N PHE A 344 5.61 -22.26 34.20
CA PHE A 344 5.09 -23.32 35.04
C PHE A 344 5.40 -24.71 34.48
N VAL A 345 6.35 -24.85 33.55
CA VAL A 345 6.78 -26.17 33.05
C VAL A 345 7.25 -27.04 34.24
N HIS A 346 6.79 -28.29 34.28
CA HIS A 346 7.14 -29.23 35.33
C HIS A 346 8.56 -29.75 35.09
N THR A 347 9.48 -29.43 36.00
CA THR A 347 10.86 -29.92 35.98
C THR A 347 10.86 -31.43 36.20
N GLY A 348 11.20 -32.22 35.17
CA GLY A 348 11.38 -33.67 35.29
C GLY A 348 10.21 -34.57 34.89
N SER A 349 9.09 -34.03 34.39
CA SER A 349 7.97 -34.85 33.87
C SER A 349 7.91 -34.83 32.34
N LEU A 350 9.00 -35.22 31.68
CA LEU A 350 8.96 -35.57 30.26
C LEU A 350 8.30 -36.94 30.11
N THR A 351 7.21 -37.00 29.36
CA THR A 351 6.55 -38.29 29.07
C THR A 351 7.20 -39.02 27.90
N ASN A 352 7.95 -38.30 27.06
CA ASN A 352 8.70 -38.82 25.92
C ASN A 352 10.08 -38.16 25.83
N PRO A 353 11.09 -38.85 25.25
CA PRO A 353 12.38 -38.23 24.96
C PRO A 353 12.24 -36.99 24.08
N VAL A 354 13.11 -36.00 24.32
CA VAL A 354 13.26 -34.85 23.41
C VAL A 354 14.04 -35.30 22.18
N THR A 355 13.58 -34.91 20.99
CA THR A 355 14.31 -35.19 19.74
C THR A 355 14.26 -33.98 18.83
N VAL A 356 15.42 -33.56 18.33
CA VAL A 356 15.57 -32.44 17.39
C VAL A 356 15.98 -33.01 16.03
N PHE A 357 15.16 -32.78 15.01
CA PHE A 357 15.43 -33.21 13.64
C PHE A 357 16.05 -32.08 12.83
N ALA A 358 16.89 -32.41 11.85
CA ALA A 358 17.25 -31.48 10.78
C ALA A 358 16.28 -31.65 9.60
N ASN A 359 15.53 -30.60 9.25
CA ASN A 359 14.69 -30.63 8.06
C ASN A 359 15.51 -30.56 6.77
N SER A 360 14.87 -30.58 5.61
CA SER A 360 15.55 -30.58 4.30
C SER A 360 16.43 -29.35 4.03
N LYS A 361 16.27 -28.28 4.82
CA LYS A 361 17.11 -27.07 4.79
C LYS A 361 18.14 -27.02 5.91
N GLY A 362 18.24 -28.05 6.75
CA GLY A 362 19.13 -28.10 7.91
C GLY A 362 18.65 -27.30 9.12
N VAL A 363 17.38 -26.89 9.15
CA VAL A 363 16.77 -26.18 10.29
C VAL A 363 16.29 -27.20 11.33
N ALA A 364 16.46 -26.87 12.60
CA ALA A 364 16.04 -27.66 13.73
C ALA A 364 14.51 -27.75 13.80
N GLU A 365 13.99 -28.96 14.06
CA GLU A 365 12.58 -29.19 14.35
C GLU A 365 12.45 -30.10 15.58
N ILE A 366 11.98 -29.56 16.70
CA ILE A 366 11.86 -30.28 17.96
C ILE A 366 10.57 -31.09 18.05
N THR A 367 10.67 -32.28 18.65
CA THR A 367 9.56 -33.11 19.10
C THR A 367 9.72 -33.38 20.58
N LEU A 368 8.71 -33.03 21.38
CA LEU A 368 8.71 -33.24 22.84
C LEU A 368 7.28 -33.27 23.39
N THR A 369 7.11 -33.74 24.62
CA THR A 369 5.86 -33.57 25.37
C THR A 369 6.16 -32.94 26.73
N ALA A 370 5.75 -31.68 26.89
CA ALA A 370 5.95 -30.91 28.10
C ALA A 370 4.71 -30.99 29.00
N GLN A 371 4.93 -31.12 30.30
CA GLN A 371 3.90 -31.03 31.33
C GLN A 371 4.01 -29.70 32.07
N PHE A 372 2.89 -29.17 32.55
CA PHE A 372 2.83 -27.92 33.31
C PHE A 372 2.21 -28.15 34.68
N ASN A 373 2.78 -27.51 35.69
CA ASN A 373 2.19 -27.35 37.01
C ASN A 373 1.03 -26.35 36.95
N ASN A 374 0.26 -26.24 38.03
CA ASN A 374 -0.74 -25.18 38.21
C ASN A 374 -0.08 -23.81 38.10
N GLY A 375 -0.81 -22.84 37.54
CA GLY A 375 -0.25 -21.51 37.37
C GLY A 375 -1.25 -20.46 36.92
N ASP A 376 -0.73 -19.25 36.78
CA ASP A 376 -1.43 -18.13 36.18
C ASP A 376 -0.49 -17.20 35.42
N PHE A 377 -1.00 -16.59 34.35
CA PHE A 377 -0.28 -15.53 33.64
C PHE A 377 -1.25 -14.52 33.02
N ARG A 378 -0.70 -13.39 32.58
CA ARG A 378 -1.41 -12.39 31.79
C ARG A 378 -0.86 -12.35 30.37
N THR A 379 -1.76 -12.46 29.42
CA THR A 379 -1.47 -12.46 27.97
C THR A 379 -1.02 -11.09 27.48
N HIS A 380 -0.19 -11.08 26.44
CA HIS A 380 0.17 -9.87 25.69
C HIS A 380 -0.92 -9.50 24.68
N PHE A 381 -1.56 -10.50 24.08
CA PHE A 381 -2.60 -10.31 23.08
C PHE A 381 -3.59 -11.48 23.11
N PRO A 382 -4.90 -11.27 23.37
CA PRO A 382 -5.55 -10.02 23.76
C PRO A 382 -4.97 -9.43 25.06
N TYR A 383 -4.66 -8.14 25.07
CA TYR A 383 -3.87 -7.53 26.14
C TYR A 383 -4.48 -7.72 27.53
N ASP A 384 -3.63 -8.12 28.48
CA ASP A 384 -3.92 -8.19 29.92
C ASP A 384 -5.05 -9.17 30.31
N THR A 385 -5.37 -10.15 29.44
CA THR A 385 -6.30 -11.23 29.79
C THR A 385 -5.59 -12.23 30.72
N ARG A 386 -6.16 -12.44 31.91
CA ARG A 386 -5.61 -13.37 32.92
C ARG A 386 -6.11 -14.79 32.66
N VAL A 387 -5.17 -15.73 32.60
CA VAL A 387 -5.43 -17.18 32.46
C VAL A 387 -4.95 -17.87 33.74
N VAL A 388 -5.78 -18.71 34.34
CA VAL A 388 -5.50 -19.46 35.58
C VAL A 388 -5.94 -20.90 35.41
N TRP A 389 -5.13 -21.88 35.82
CA TRP A 389 -5.45 -23.30 35.75
C TRP A 389 -4.97 -24.07 36.99
N THR A 390 -5.74 -25.09 37.41
CA THR A 390 -5.53 -25.77 38.70
C THR A 390 -5.29 -27.28 38.62
N ASN A 391 -5.31 -27.88 37.43
CA ASN A 391 -5.05 -29.31 37.24
C ASN A 391 -3.87 -29.58 36.29
N GLY A 392 -2.90 -28.66 36.26
CA GLY A 392 -1.74 -28.73 35.36
C GLY A 392 -2.09 -28.61 33.88
N GLY A 393 -1.24 -29.15 33.02
CA GLY A 393 -1.50 -29.19 31.58
C GLY A 393 -0.44 -29.97 30.81
N THR A 394 -0.73 -30.28 29.55
CA THR A 394 0.19 -30.96 28.64
C THR A 394 0.30 -30.18 27.33
N LEU A 395 1.50 -30.06 26.77
CA LEU A 395 1.74 -29.62 25.40
C LEU A 395 2.57 -30.68 24.67
N ARG A 396 1.96 -31.34 23.68
CA ARG A 396 2.68 -32.16 22.71
C ARG A 396 3.13 -31.30 21.54
N VAL A 397 4.42 -31.39 21.23
CA VAL A 397 5.07 -30.72 20.09
C VAL A 397 5.59 -31.79 19.14
N GLU A 398 5.30 -31.66 17.86
CA GLU A 398 5.83 -32.51 16.79
C GLU A 398 6.37 -31.62 15.67
N ARG A 399 7.65 -31.80 15.33
CA ARG A 399 8.32 -31.03 14.28
C ARG A 399 8.06 -29.51 14.44
N ASP A 400 8.32 -28.99 15.63
CA ASP A 400 8.06 -27.64 16.18
C ASP A 400 6.61 -27.25 16.43
N LEU A 401 5.64 -27.92 15.83
CA LEU A 401 4.25 -27.51 15.90
C LEU A 401 3.58 -28.12 17.13
N GLY A 402 2.82 -27.29 17.85
CA GLY A 402 1.89 -27.80 18.85
C GLY A 402 0.87 -28.73 18.18
N VAL A 403 0.64 -29.91 18.75
CA VAL A 403 -0.38 -30.84 18.24
C VAL A 403 -1.73 -30.44 18.82
N PRO A 404 -2.67 -29.88 18.03
CA PRO A 404 -3.95 -29.45 18.56
C PRO A 404 -4.81 -30.65 18.91
N GLY A 405 -5.55 -30.59 20.02
CA GLY A 405 -6.48 -31.65 20.40
C GLY A 405 -6.66 -31.79 21.90
N THR A 406 -7.29 -32.89 22.33
CA THR A 406 -7.61 -33.15 23.74
C THR A 406 -6.40 -33.44 24.62
N ASN A 407 -5.27 -33.82 24.01
CA ASN A 407 -4.03 -34.20 24.72
C ASN A 407 -3.02 -33.04 24.80
N SER A 408 -3.36 -31.86 24.26
CA SER A 408 -2.57 -30.63 24.41
C SER A 408 -3.45 -29.52 24.96
N ALA A 409 -3.55 -29.42 26.27
CA ALA A 409 -4.37 -28.40 26.94
C ALA A 409 -3.82 -28.03 28.33
N LEU A 410 -4.17 -26.82 28.78
CA LEU A 410 -4.20 -26.46 30.19
C LEU A 410 -5.53 -26.95 30.78
N GLU A 411 -5.49 -27.50 31.99
CA GLU A 411 -6.58 -28.24 32.64
C GLU A 411 -7.03 -27.57 33.95
N GLY A 412 -8.32 -27.63 34.25
CA GLY A 412 -8.89 -26.93 35.41
C GLY A 412 -8.83 -25.41 35.24
N VAL A 413 -8.99 -24.93 34.01
CA VAL A 413 -9.00 -23.50 33.70
C VAL A 413 -10.26 -22.87 34.27
N ALA A 414 -10.07 -21.83 35.08
CA ALA A 414 -11.15 -21.02 35.62
C ALA A 414 -11.87 -20.20 34.52
N SER A 415 -12.82 -19.37 34.92
CA SER A 415 -13.43 -18.41 34.01
C SER A 415 -12.40 -17.40 33.48
N VAL A 416 -12.45 -17.08 32.19
CA VAL A 416 -11.55 -16.10 31.55
C VAL A 416 -12.34 -14.85 31.18
N ALA A 417 -11.97 -13.71 31.76
CA ALA A 417 -12.56 -12.41 31.45
C ALA A 417 -11.67 -11.64 30.47
N VAL A 418 -12.22 -11.25 29.31
CA VAL A 418 -11.47 -10.53 28.26
C VAL A 418 -11.94 -9.07 28.22
N PRO A 419 -11.09 -8.09 28.53
CA PRO A 419 -11.49 -6.69 28.48
C PRO A 419 -11.67 -6.18 27.05
N TYR A 420 -12.64 -5.31 26.83
CA TYR A 420 -12.75 -4.50 25.61
C TYR A 420 -13.28 -3.10 25.91
N THR A 421 -12.73 -2.09 25.24
CA THR A 421 -13.19 -0.71 25.34
C THR A 421 -14.44 -0.49 24.50
N THR A 422 -15.43 0.20 25.08
CA THR A 422 -16.73 0.47 24.44
C THR A 422 -16.87 1.93 23.98
N THR A 423 -15.98 2.81 24.43
CA THR A 423 -15.99 4.25 24.12
C THR A 423 -15.43 4.58 22.76
N CYS A 424 -15.73 5.79 22.29
CA CYS A 424 -15.18 6.33 21.05
C CYS A 424 -13.99 7.25 21.35
N PRO A 425 -12.88 7.13 20.60
CA PRO A 425 -11.77 8.07 20.72
C PRO A 425 -12.24 9.52 20.55
N GLY A 426 -11.90 10.39 21.50
CA GLY A 426 -12.23 11.83 21.46
C GLY A 426 -13.62 12.22 21.99
N CYS A 427 -14.50 11.27 22.31
CA CYS A 427 -15.85 11.57 22.81
C CYS A 427 -16.03 11.38 24.32
N ASP A 428 -15.08 10.72 24.97
CA ASP A 428 -15.13 10.40 26.39
C ASP A 428 -13.87 10.88 27.10
N SER A 429 -14.02 11.34 28.35
CA SER A 429 -12.88 11.68 29.21
C SER A 429 -12.21 10.45 29.84
N ALA A 430 -12.92 9.32 29.92
CA ALA A 430 -12.39 8.06 30.43
C ALA A 430 -12.92 6.86 29.64
N PRO A 431 -12.08 5.85 29.33
CA PRO A 431 -12.51 4.67 28.61
C PRO A 431 -13.41 3.79 29.48
N LEU A 432 -14.63 3.51 29.00
CA LEU A 432 -15.48 2.47 29.58
C LEU A 432 -15.03 1.10 29.05
N THR A 433 -14.77 0.18 29.97
CA THR A 433 -14.26 -1.16 29.65
C THR A 433 -15.22 -2.22 30.19
N ASN A 434 -15.63 -3.13 29.32
CA ASN A 434 -16.45 -4.29 29.66
C ASN A 434 -15.59 -5.56 29.76
N TYR A 435 -16.02 -6.51 30.59
CA TYR A 435 -15.30 -7.75 30.90
C TYR A 435 -16.20 -8.98 30.68
N PRO A 436 -16.53 -9.34 29.43
CA PRO A 436 -17.23 -10.59 29.15
C PRO A 436 -16.43 -11.78 29.67
N THR A 437 -17.12 -12.67 30.39
CA THR A 437 -16.53 -13.80 31.08
C THR A 437 -16.92 -15.11 30.41
N LEU A 438 -15.93 -15.78 29.83
CA LEU A 438 -16.06 -17.12 29.25
C LEU A 438 -15.83 -18.18 30.32
N LEU A 439 -16.65 -19.23 30.31
CA LEU A 439 -16.39 -20.49 31.01
C LEU A 439 -15.86 -21.50 29.99
N PRO A 440 -14.54 -21.76 29.92
CA PRO A 440 -13.99 -22.68 28.91
C PRO A 440 -14.63 -24.07 29.00
N ALA A 441 -15.06 -24.62 27.87
CA ALA A 441 -15.69 -25.94 27.81
C ALA A 441 -14.74 -27.01 28.39
N GLY A 442 -15.27 -27.84 29.29
CA GLY A 442 -14.48 -28.85 29.99
C GLY A 442 -13.42 -28.29 30.95
N GLN A 443 -13.44 -26.98 31.27
CA GLN A 443 -12.40 -26.29 32.04
C GLN A 443 -11.02 -26.41 31.38
N ARG A 444 -10.97 -26.27 30.04
CA ARG A 444 -9.75 -26.46 29.25
C ARG A 444 -9.46 -25.30 28.30
N LEU A 445 -8.20 -24.92 28.20
CA LEU A 445 -7.68 -24.15 27.06
C LEU A 445 -6.75 -25.04 26.25
N ARG A 446 -7.10 -25.29 25.00
CA ARG A 446 -6.35 -26.16 24.09
C ARG A 446 -5.22 -25.39 23.44
N PHE A 447 -4.06 -26.01 23.28
CA PHE A 447 -2.94 -25.40 22.57
C PHE A 447 -3.18 -25.38 21.06
N THR A 448 -2.77 -24.28 20.43
CA THR A 448 -2.74 -24.15 18.97
C THR A 448 -1.37 -24.60 18.43
N ARG A 449 -1.25 -24.81 17.11
CA ARG A 449 0.02 -25.19 16.45
C ARG A 449 1.16 -24.21 16.68
N ASP A 450 0.84 -22.93 16.85
CA ASP A 450 1.80 -21.84 17.07
C ASP A 450 2.10 -21.61 18.56
N GLY A 451 1.65 -22.52 19.44
CA GLY A 451 1.81 -22.40 20.88
C GLY A 451 0.92 -21.33 21.52
N GLY A 452 -0.21 -21.01 20.89
CA GLY A 452 -1.27 -20.17 21.45
C GLY A 452 -2.29 -20.99 22.23
N LEU A 453 -3.38 -20.36 22.66
CA LEU A 453 -4.48 -21.00 23.41
C LEU A 453 -5.83 -20.72 22.77
N VAL A 454 -6.71 -21.71 22.78
CA VAL A 454 -8.07 -21.59 22.25
C VAL A 454 -9.08 -22.34 23.11
N ALA A 455 -10.27 -21.78 23.26
CA ALA A 455 -11.42 -22.49 23.81
C ALA A 455 -12.74 -21.85 23.38
N ASP A 456 -13.76 -22.67 23.30
CA ASP A 456 -15.16 -22.28 23.21
C ASP A 456 -15.85 -22.54 24.56
N GLY A 457 -17.00 -21.91 24.78
CA GLY A 457 -17.77 -22.15 26.00
C GLY A 457 -18.91 -21.16 26.22
N PRO A 458 -19.73 -21.39 27.26
CA PRO A 458 -20.78 -20.46 27.64
C PRO A 458 -20.21 -19.19 28.27
N LEU A 459 -20.94 -18.09 28.11
CA LEU A 459 -20.74 -16.84 28.81
C LEU A 459 -21.56 -16.85 30.10
N SER A 460 -20.96 -16.44 31.22
CA SER A 460 -21.66 -16.37 32.50
C SER A 460 -21.39 -15.03 33.20
N PRO A 461 -22.38 -14.13 33.30
CA PRO A 461 -23.73 -14.23 32.69
C PRO A 461 -23.68 -14.11 31.15
N SER A 462 -24.83 -14.29 30.49
CA SER A 462 -24.97 -13.92 29.07
C SER A 462 -24.58 -12.46 28.85
N HIS A 463 -23.92 -12.15 27.74
CA HIS A 463 -23.32 -10.84 27.50
C HIS A 463 -24.02 -10.08 26.38
N THR A 464 -24.28 -8.79 26.59
CA THR A 464 -24.69 -7.88 25.51
C THR A 464 -23.44 -7.17 24.98
N LEU A 465 -23.04 -7.50 23.75
CA LEU A 465 -21.90 -6.86 23.11
C LEU A 465 -22.30 -5.43 22.72
N SER A 466 -21.62 -4.41 23.25
CA SER A 466 -21.99 -3.01 23.05
C SER A 466 -20.78 -2.15 22.76
N TRP A 467 -20.82 -1.30 21.74
CA TRP A 467 -19.73 -0.39 21.40
C TRP A 467 -20.26 0.93 20.83
N GLY A 468 -19.39 1.93 20.84
CA GLY A 468 -19.73 3.28 20.43
C GLY A 468 -20.50 4.02 21.51
N TYR A 469 -19.96 4.12 22.72
CA TYR A 469 -20.63 4.81 23.83
C TYR A 469 -20.96 6.27 23.50
N ILE A 470 -22.17 6.69 23.85
CA ILE A 470 -22.73 8.02 23.59
C ILE A 470 -22.98 8.70 24.95
N PRO A 471 -22.09 9.60 25.40
CA PRO A 471 -22.08 10.07 26.80
C PRO A 471 -23.36 10.77 27.23
N MET A 472 -23.87 11.64 26.36
CA MET A 472 -25.10 12.40 26.60
C MET A 472 -26.36 11.54 26.63
N ALA A 473 -26.31 10.35 26.03
CA ALA A 473 -27.44 9.42 25.98
C ALA A 473 -27.35 8.31 27.04
N GLY A 474 -26.17 8.10 27.64
CA GLY A 474 -25.90 6.97 28.53
C GLY A 474 -26.13 5.62 27.86
N ASP A 475 -25.87 5.52 26.56
CA ASP A 475 -26.22 4.37 25.71
C ASP A 475 -25.13 4.14 24.64
N PHE A 476 -25.30 3.12 23.80
CA PHE A 476 -24.31 2.72 22.79
C PHE A 476 -24.85 2.83 21.37
N ALA A 477 -23.98 3.19 20.43
CA ALA A 477 -24.29 3.25 19.00
C ALA A 477 -24.70 1.88 18.46
N GLN A 478 -24.09 0.80 18.96
CA GLN A 478 -24.41 -0.56 18.55
C GLN A 478 -24.48 -1.49 19.75
N ARG A 479 -25.49 -2.36 19.75
CA ARG A 479 -25.70 -3.40 20.77
C ARG A 479 -26.18 -4.69 20.11
N VAL A 480 -25.57 -5.80 20.45
CA VAL A 480 -26.02 -7.15 20.09
C VAL A 480 -26.41 -7.89 21.35
N LEU A 481 -27.67 -8.32 21.40
CA LEU A 481 -28.32 -8.74 22.64
C LEU A 481 -27.99 -10.20 22.98
N SER A 482 -27.64 -10.40 24.26
CA SER A 482 -27.66 -11.69 24.95
C SER A 482 -26.88 -12.84 24.30
N PHE A 483 -25.61 -12.64 23.92
CA PHE A 483 -24.72 -13.75 23.60
C PHE A 483 -24.60 -14.70 24.79
N THR A 484 -24.82 -15.99 24.54
CA THR A 484 -24.72 -17.06 25.55
C THR A 484 -23.43 -17.85 25.45
N ASN A 485 -22.71 -17.73 24.33
CA ASN A 485 -21.50 -18.49 24.03
C ASN A 485 -20.52 -17.59 23.28
N ALA A 486 -19.23 -17.89 23.43
CA ALA A 486 -18.15 -17.25 22.71
C ALA A 486 -16.97 -18.21 22.53
N ALA A 487 -15.99 -17.79 21.73
CA ALA A 487 -14.72 -18.49 21.58
C ALA A 487 -13.54 -17.55 21.86
N LEU A 488 -12.69 -17.93 22.80
CA LEU A 488 -11.44 -17.26 23.11
C LEU A 488 -10.34 -17.76 22.17
N HIS A 489 -9.59 -16.84 21.58
CA HIS A 489 -8.32 -17.12 20.95
C HIS A 489 -7.23 -16.20 21.49
N VAL A 490 -6.15 -16.80 21.99
CA VAL A 490 -4.89 -16.17 22.37
C VAL A 490 -3.85 -16.62 21.35
N PRO A 491 -3.35 -15.72 20.47
CA PRO A 491 -2.35 -16.11 19.48
C PRO A 491 -1.08 -16.71 20.08
N GLY A 492 -0.38 -17.49 19.27
CA GLY A 492 0.90 -18.09 19.61
C GLY A 492 2.04 -17.11 19.80
N HIS A 493 3.24 -17.65 19.92
CA HIS A 493 4.47 -16.89 20.12
C HIS A 493 5.54 -17.15 19.05
N PHE A 494 5.29 -18.10 18.14
CA PHE A 494 6.17 -18.40 17.01
C PHE A 494 5.33 -18.73 15.77
N VAL A 495 5.95 -18.67 14.59
CA VAL A 495 5.42 -19.23 13.35
C VAL A 495 6.55 -19.95 12.64
N ARG A 496 6.32 -21.20 12.23
CA ARG A 496 7.31 -21.96 11.46
C ARG A 496 7.44 -21.36 10.06
N GLY A 497 8.65 -21.28 9.53
CA GLY A 497 8.92 -20.55 8.27
C GLY A 497 8.09 -21.03 7.06
N ASP A 498 7.84 -22.33 6.95
CA ASP A 498 6.98 -22.91 5.89
C ASP A 498 5.46 -22.67 6.11
N HIS A 499 5.07 -22.16 7.28
CA HIS A 499 3.71 -21.77 7.63
C HIS A 499 3.50 -20.25 7.61
N ASN A 500 4.56 -19.47 7.37
CA ASN A 500 4.48 -18.03 7.13
C ASN A 500 4.32 -17.78 5.63
N LEU A 501 3.15 -17.29 5.21
CA LEU A 501 2.89 -16.94 3.81
C LEU A 501 3.41 -15.55 3.44
N GLN A 502 3.74 -14.73 4.45
CA GLN A 502 4.26 -13.38 4.28
C GLN A 502 5.80 -13.40 4.34
N PRO A 503 6.47 -12.31 3.94
CA PRO A 503 7.91 -12.15 4.15
C PRO A 503 8.33 -12.34 5.63
N ASP A 504 9.58 -12.70 5.85
CA ASP A 504 10.10 -13.12 7.17
C ASP A 504 9.99 -12.00 8.24
N ASP A 505 10.13 -10.74 7.84
CA ASP A 505 9.99 -9.57 8.71
C ASP A 505 8.55 -9.35 9.21
N GLN A 506 7.56 -10.00 8.59
CA GLN A 506 6.15 -9.94 8.99
C GLN A 506 5.68 -11.15 9.80
N GLY A 507 6.58 -12.03 10.24
CA GLY A 507 6.23 -13.22 11.02
C GLY A 507 5.37 -12.91 12.27
N ALA A 508 5.69 -11.83 12.99
CA ALA A 508 4.90 -11.39 14.14
C ALA A 508 3.46 -11.01 13.74
N SER A 509 3.30 -10.26 12.65
CA SER A 509 1.98 -9.89 12.10
C SER A 509 1.20 -11.13 11.67
N THR A 510 1.86 -12.11 11.05
CA THR A 510 1.26 -13.39 10.68
C THR A 510 0.68 -14.10 11.91
N VAL A 511 1.43 -14.18 13.01
CA VAL A 511 0.94 -14.82 14.26
C VAL A 511 -0.27 -14.06 14.83
N LEU A 512 -0.17 -12.73 14.98
CA LEU A 512 -1.19 -11.93 15.66
C LEU A 512 -2.49 -11.79 14.87
N LEU A 513 -2.41 -11.79 13.54
CA LEU A 513 -3.57 -11.66 12.66
C LEU A 513 -4.19 -13.01 12.29
N SER A 514 -3.53 -14.12 12.55
CA SER A 514 -4.07 -15.45 12.23
C SER A 514 -5.34 -15.76 13.02
N GLY A 515 -6.32 -16.33 12.32
CA GLY A 515 -7.49 -16.94 12.94
C GLY A 515 -7.30 -18.44 13.16
N VAL A 516 -7.81 -18.97 14.28
CA VAL A 516 -7.85 -20.41 14.58
C VAL A 516 -9.26 -20.80 14.98
N ALA A 517 -9.85 -21.83 14.37
CA ALA A 517 -11.18 -22.26 14.80
C ALA A 517 -11.11 -23.03 16.12
N SER A 518 -11.80 -22.55 17.15
CA SER A 518 -11.96 -23.27 18.43
C SER A 518 -12.57 -24.66 18.24
N THR A 519 -13.46 -24.85 17.28
CA THR A 519 -14.07 -26.15 16.98
C THR A 519 -13.13 -27.11 16.23
N ASN A 520 -12.10 -26.59 15.55
CA ASN A 520 -11.12 -27.38 14.82
C ASN A 520 -9.74 -26.69 14.88
N GLY A 521 -8.90 -27.13 15.83
CA GLY A 521 -7.56 -26.55 16.03
C GLY A 521 -6.57 -26.77 14.87
N ASN A 522 -6.95 -27.50 13.81
CA ASN A 522 -6.18 -27.60 12.57
C ASN A 522 -6.62 -26.60 11.49
N TYR A 523 -7.75 -25.92 11.66
CA TYR A 523 -8.22 -24.92 10.72
C TYR A 523 -7.63 -23.55 11.06
N TYR A 524 -6.79 -23.05 10.15
CA TYR A 524 -6.07 -21.79 10.27
C TYR A 524 -6.43 -20.86 9.11
N GLU A 525 -6.62 -19.59 9.46
CA GLU A 525 -6.75 -18.49 8.51
C GLU A 525 -5.51 -17.61 8.66
N ARG A 526 -4.50 -17.86 7.82
CA ARG A 526 -3.29 -17.02 7.75
C ARG A 526 -3.57 -15.78 6.93
N PRO A 527 -3.06 -14.59 7.29
CA PRO A 527 -3.13 -13.42 6.40
C PRO A 527 -2.77 -13.78 4.97
N ILE A 528 -3.39 -13.10 3.99
CA ILE A 528 -3.28 -13.33 2.54
C ILE A 528 -3.74 -14.70 2.00
N SER A 529 -4.05 -15.68 2.86
CA SER A 529 -4.63 -16.95 2.40
C SER A 529 -6.07 -16.79 1.91
N SER A 530 -6.53 -17.69 1.03
CA SER A 530 -7.93 -17.71 0.58
C SER A 530 -8.91 -17.92 1.74
N ALA A 531 -8.55 -18.72 2.74
CA ALA A 531 -9.36 -18.93 3.93
C ALA A 531 -9.51 -17.65 4.76
N TYR A 532 -8.50 -16.79 4.81
CA TYR A 532 -8.54 -15.51 5.52
C TYR A 532 -9.59 -14.56 4.96
N LEU A 533 -9.80 -14.57 3.65
CA LEU A 533 -10.81 -13.75 3.00
C LEU A 533 -12.24 -14.18 3.38
N LEU A 534 -12.43 -15.40 3.88
CA LEU A 534 -13.72 -15.89 4.37
C LEU A 534 -13.98 -15.47 5.83
N GLY A 535 -12.93 -15.27 6.62
CA GLY A 535 -13.03 -14.81 8.01
C GLY A 535 -13.84 -15.73 8.92
N LEU A 536 -13.73 -17.06 8.76
CA LEU A 536 -14.50 -18.08 9.47
C LEU A 536 -13.81 -18.61 10.74
N ALA A 537 -12.55 -18.27 11.03
CA ALA A 537 -11.80 -18.75 12.22
C ALA A 537 -11.87 -17.75 13.40
N ASP A 538 -11.52 -18.14 14.63
CA ASP A 538 -11.56 -17.22 15.78
C ASP A 538 -10.28 -16.37 15.83
N TYR A 539 -10.45 -15.04 15.87
CA TYR A 539 -9.34 -14.08 15.88
C TYR A 539 -8.97 -13.68 17.31
N ALA A 540 -7.78 -13.11 17.50
CA ALA A 540 -7.28 -12.75 18.82
C ALA A 540 -8.28 -11.93 19.65
N GLY A 541 -8.69 -12.46 20.81
CA GLY A 541 -9.77 -11.92 21.63
C GLY A 541 -10.90 -12.91 21.85
N LEU A 542 -12.06 -12.38 22.25
CA LEU A 542 -13.28 -13.15 22.47
C LEU A 542 -14.21 -12.99 21.27
N ASN A 543 -14.57 -14.10 20.63
CA ASN A 543 -15.30 -14.15 19.37
C ASN A 543 -16.77 -14.50 19.62
N PHE A 544 -17.67 -13.78 18.98
CA PHE A 544 -19.12 -13.92 19.08
C PHE A 544 -19.70 -14.17 17.70
N ARG A 545 -20.60 -15.16 17.56
CA ARG A 545 -21.14 -15.61 16.28
C ARG A 545 -22.64 -15.81 16.34
N THR A 546 -23.32 -15.44 15.27
CA THR A 546 -24.77 -15.58 15.15
C THR A 546 -25.16 -16.96 14.57
N TYR A 547 -24.42 -17.47 13.60
CA TYR A 547 -24.59 -18.76 12.88
C TYR A 547 -25.90 -18.94 12.09
N VAL A 548 -27.02 -18.43 12.58
CA VAL A 548 -28.36 -18.61 12.01
C VAL A 548 -28.99 -17.24 11.75
N ASN A 549 -29.55 -17.07 10.55
CA ASN A 549 -30.31 -15.86 10.21
C ASN A 549 -31.42 -15.59 11.23
N ASN A 550 -31.50 -14.34 11.70
CA ASN A 550 -32.45 -13.89 12.72
C ASN A 550 -32.32 -14.61 14.08
N GLY A 551 -31.21 -15.33 14.32
CA GLY A 551 -30.94 -16.05 15.58
C GLY A 551 -30.48 -15.15 16.73
N ARG A 552 -30.04 -13.92 16.41
CA ARG A 552 -29.66 -12.88 17.37
C ARG A 552 -30.29 -11.55 16.98
N GLN A 553 -30.53 -10.71 17.98
CA GLN A 553 -31.10 -9.37 17.79
C GLN A 553 -30.07 -8.30 18.09
N ALA A 554 -30.16 -7.19 17.36
CA ALA A 554 -29.36 -6.01 17.56
C ALA A 554 -30.21 -4.75 17.68
N ILE A 555 -29.66 -3.74 18.35
CA ILE A 555 -30.20 -2.39 18.43
C ILE A 555 -29.07 -1.45 18.01
N SER A 556 -29.34 -0.56 17.07
CA SER A 556 -28.43 0.51 16.67
C SER A 556 -29.01 1.85 17.09
N ARG A 557 -28.20 2.71 17.69
CA ARG A 557 -28.57 4.11 17.91
C ARG A 557 -27.92 4.96 16.83
N LEU A 558 -28.70 5.30 15.82
CA LEU A 558 -28.26 6.03 14.65
C LEU A 558 -28.84 7.43 14.68
N ALA A 559 -28.01 8.43 14.44
CA ALA A 559 -28.43 9.81 14.33
C ALA A 559 -29.31 10.32 15.51
N GLY A 560 -28.98 9.85 16.73
CA GLY A 560 -29.73 10.14 17.96
C GLY A 560 -30.99 9.29 18.20
N ARG A 561 -31.36 8.39 17.28
CA ARG A 561 -32.57 7.56 17.32
C ARG A 561 -32.25 6.07 17.44
N SER A 562 -33.05 5.34 18.20
CA SER A 562 -32.94 3.89 18.31
C SER A 562 -33.59 3.20 17.11
N ALA A 563 -32.86 2.29 16.48
CA ALA A 563 -33.28 1.40 15.42
C ALA A 563 -33.16 -0.04 15.92
N GLY A 564 -34.29 -0.68 16.19
CA GLY A 564 -34.36 -2.09 16.60
C GLY A 564 -35.39 -2.36 17.70
N PRO A 565 -35.46 -3.60 18.21
CA PRO A 565 -34.59 -4.72 17.84
C PRO A 565 -34.83 -5.21 16.41
N TYR A 566 -33.76 -5.52 15.68
CA TYR A 566 -33.82 -6.20 14.38
C TYR A 566 -32.96 -7.47 14.40
N GLY A 567 -33.27 -8.41 13.52
CA GLY A 567 -32.53 -9.67 13.42
C GLY A 567 -31.17 -9.48 12.78
N LEU A 568 -30.17 -10.24 13.19
CA LEU A 568 -28.86 -10.30 12.51
C LEU A 568 -28.81 -11.43 11.47
N SER A 569 -28.04 -11.23 10.40
CA SER A 569 -27.71 -12.29 9.46
C SER A 569 -26.84 -13.36 10.14
N GLY A 570 -26.91 -14.60 9.65
CA GLY A 570 -26.08 -15.71 10.15
C GLY A 570 -24.58 -15.49 9.94
N CYS A 571 -24.22 -14.59 9.02
CA CYS A 571 -22.84 -14.19 8.73
C CYS A 571 -22.28 -13.17 9.73
N SER A 572 -23.14 -12.52 10.54
CA SER A 572 -22.68 -11.56 11.56
C SER A 572 -21.79 -12.24 12.59
N LYS A 573 -20.61 -11.66 12.79
CA LYS A 573 -19.54 -12.18 13.63
C LYS A 573 -18.69 -11.04 14.15
N TYR A 574 -18.25 -11.17 15.40
CA TYR A 574 -17.49 -10.17 16.10
C TYR A 574 -16.31 -10.81 16.82
N TYR A 575 -15.24 -10.06 17.02
CA TYR A 575 -14.24 -10.33 18.04
C TYR A 575 -13.99 -9.06 18.86
N ALA A 576 -13.89 -9.24 20.17
CA ALA A 576 -13.66 -8.16 21.12
C ALA A 576 -12.34 -8.37 21.86
N ARG A 577 -11.58 -7.29 22.00
CA ARG A 577 -10.33 -7.20 22.77
C ARG A 577 -10.15 -5.75 23.22
N LEU A 578 -9.10 -5.43 23.97
CA LEU A 578 -8.94 -4.11 24.58
C LEU A 578 -9.16 -2.94 23.60
N SER A 579 -8.71 -3.06 22.35
CA SER A 579 -8.89 -2.03 21.31
C SER A 579 -10.35 -1.74 20.91
N GLY A 580 -11.28 -2.67 21.17
CA GLY A 580 -12.70 -2.51 20.86
C GLY A 580 -13.32 -3.74 20.22
N VAL A 581 -14.41 -3.51 19.48
CA VAL A 581 -15.16 -4.56 18.76
C VAL A 581 -14.85 -4.49 17.28
N SER A 582 -14.45 -5.60 16.69
CA SER A 582 -14.22 -5.73 15.26
C SER A 582 -15.07 -6.85 14.67
N GLY A 583 -15.43 -6.75 13.40
CA GLY A 583 -16.18 -7.79 12.70
C GLY A 583 -17.27 -7.27 11.78
N LEU A 584 -18.17 -8.17 11.37
CA LEU A 584 -19.28 -7.90 10.47
C LEU A 584 -20.59 -7.79 11.26
N HIS A 585 -21.31 -6.70 11.04
CA HIS A 585 -22.60 -6.39 11.63
C HIS A 585 -23.63 -6.21 10.52
N GLU A 586 -24.52 -7.18 10.32
CA GLU A 586 -25.47 -7.15 9.21
C GLU A 586 -26.88 -7.51 9.67
N ALA A 587 -27.84 -6.65 9.35
CA ALA A 587 -29.24 -6.92 9.59
C ALA A 587 -29.76 -8.02 8.65
N PHE A 588 -30.56 -8.93 9.18
CA PHE A 588 -31.30 -9.88 8.37
C PHE A 588 -32.31 -9.11 7.49
N PRO A 589 -32.32 -9.34 6.16
CA PRO A 589 -33.16 -8.58 5.24
C PRO A 589 -34.62 -8.49 5.68
N GLY A 590 -35.19 -7.28 5.63
CA GLY A 590 -36.59 -7.00 5.99
C GLY A 590 -36.87 -6.86 7.49
N THR A 591 -35.86 -6.98 8.37
CA THR A 591 -36.06 -6.81 9.83
C THR A 591 -35.58 -5.47 10.37
N PHE A 592 -34.70 -4.76 9.66
CA PHE A 592 -34.26 -3.42 10.05
C PHE A 592 -35.42 -2.42 9.91
N PRO A 593 -35.64 -1.50 10.88
CA PRO A 593 -36.74 -0.54 10.80
C PRO A 593 -36.67 0.35 9.54
N SER A 594 -37.73 0.33 8.73
CA SER A 594 -37.89 1.16 7.53
C SER A 594 -39.39 1.45 7.29
N PRO A 595 -39.83 2.72 7.16
CA PRO A 595 -39.03 3.93 7.24
C PRO A 595 -38.57 4.24 8.67
N ILE A 596 -37.49 5.02 8.79
CA ILE A 596 -36.96 5.55 10.04
C ILE A 596 -36.58 7.02 9.87
N TYR A 597 -36.85 7.84 10.89
CA TYR A 597 -36.51 9.27 10.86
C TYR A 597 -35.15 9.51 11.52
N LEU A 598 -34.11 9.76 10.73
CA LEU A 598 -32.75 10.03 11.20
C LEU A 598 -32.40 11.50 10.97
N LEU A 599 -31.94 12.21 12.02
CA LEU A 599 -31.79 13.67 12.05
C LEU A 599 -33.08 14.45 11.68
N GLY A 600 -34.23 13.78 11.64
CA GLY A 600 -35.51 14.33 11.19
C GLY A 600 -35.83 14.10 9.70
N TYR A 601 -34.93 13.51 8.90
CA TYR A 601 -35.22 13.08 7.54
C TYR A 601 -35.81 11.67 7.53
N GLU A 602 -36.85 11.46 6.73
CA GLU A 602 -37.37 10.12 6.49
C GLU A 602 -36.38 9.34 5.61
N MET A 603 -35.87 8.23 6.13
CA MET A 603 -34.96 7.34 5.44
C MET A 603 -35.53 5.93 5.40
N ASP A 604 -35.28 5.24 4.29
CA ASP A 604 -35.57 3.82 4.13
C ASP A 604 -34.27 3.05 3.94
N PHE A 605 -34.17 1.85 4.49
CA PHE A 605 -33.02 0.96 4.34
C PHE A 605 -33.46 -0.36 3.70
N ALA A 606 -33.02 -0.59 2.47
CA ALA A 606 -33.16 -1.89 1.80
C ALA A 606 -32.14 -2.91 2.33
N ASN A 607 -30.96 -2.45 2.75
CA ASN A 607 -29.95 -3.24 3.44
C ASN A 607 -29.25 -2.39 4.50
N TYR A 608 -28.91 -3.00 5.64
CA TYR A 608 -28.10 -2.43 6.69
C TYR A 608 -26.97 -3.40 7.07
N GLY A 609 -25.76 -3.17 6.56
CA GLY A 609 -24.58 -3.96 6.86
C GLY A 609 -23.35 -3.08 7.04
N LEU A 610 -22.57 -3.32 8.09
CA LEU A 610 -21.43 -2.54 8.53
C LEU A 610 -20.25 -3.46 8.89
N ALA A 611 -19.03 -3.03 8.56
CA ALA A 611 -17.81 -3.62 9.06
C ALA A 611 -17.19 -2.70 10.10
N TYR A 612 -16.73 -3.32 11.19
CA TYR A 612 -16.07 -2.64 12.30
C TYR A 612 -14.62 -3.09 12.45
N LEU A 613 -13.74 -2.14 12.72
CA LEU A 613 -12.39 -2.37 13.22
C LEU A 613 -12.21 -1.51 14.47
N ASP A 614 -11.96 -2.15 15.62
CA ASP A 614 -11.73 -1.47 16.90
C ASP A 614 -12.82 -0.43 17.23
N SER A 615 -14.09 -0.85 17.09
CA SER A 615 -15.32 -0.09 17.30
C SER A 615 -15.59 1.03 16.27
N GLN A 616 -14.73 1.23 15.27
CA GLN A 616 -14.91 2.20 14.19
C GLN A 616 -15.52 1.54 12.95
N ASN A 617 -16.49 2.21 12.32
CA ASN A 617 -17.04 1.75 11.06
C ASN A 617 -16.05 2.04 9.92
N VAL A 618 -15.52 0.99 9.31
CA VAL A 618 -14.49 1.09 8.26
C VAL A 618 -15.02 0.81 6.85
N ASP A 619 -16.12 0.08 6.75
CA ASP A 619 -16.78 -0.24 5.49
C ASP A 619 -18.29 -0.43 5.72
N SER A 620 -19.10 -0.12 4.72
CA SER A 620 -20.55 -0.13 4.80
C SER A 620 -21.18 -0.70 3.54
N ARG A 621 -22.09 -1.66 3.71
CA ARG A 621 -22.94 -2.21 2.65
C ARG A 621 -24.41 -1.84 2.85
N THR A 622 -24.63 -0.62 3.33
CA THR A 622 -25.97 -0.04 3.47
C THR A 622 -26.50 0.39 2.10
N ARG A 623 -27.80 0.23 1.88
CA ARG A 623 -28.50 0.72 0.68
C ARG A 623 -29.87 1.19 1.08
N GLY A 624 -30.32 2.30 0.51
CA GLY A 624 -31.55 2.91 0.92
C GLY A 624 -31.88 4.18 0.16
N LEU A 625 -32.82 4.95 0.70
CA LEU A 625 -33.17 6.26 0.19
C LEU A 625 -33.42 7.26 1.31
N ILE A 626 -33.25 8.55 1.00
CA ILE A 626 -33.51 9.69 1.87
C ILE A 626 -34.57 10.56 1.19
N LYS A 627 -35.64 10.92 1.89
CA LYS A 627 -36.68 11.82 1.39
C LYS A 627 -36.48 13.21 1.97
N VAL A 628 -36.48 14.21 1.09
CA VAL A 628 -36.48 15.63 1.46
C VAL A 628 -37.86 16.18 1.11
N PRO A 629 -38.63 16.67 2.09
CA PRO A 629 -40.01 17.11 1.83
C PRO A 629 -40.06 18.42 1.03
N TYR A 630 -41.26 18.82 0.62
CA TYR A 630 -41.53 20.15 0.08
C TYR A 630 -41.07 21.25 1.06
N PRO A 631 -40.38 22.32 0.61
CA PRO A 631 -40.35 22.89 -0.75
C PRO A 631 -39.34 22.28 -1.73
N SER A 632 -38.41 21.44 -1.28
CA SER A 632 -37.44 20.80 -2.17
C SER A 632 -38.03 19.58 -2.89
N ASP A 633 -38.74 18.72 -2.16
CA ASP A 633 -39.51 17.57 -2.65
C ASP A 633 -38.75 16.67 -3.63
N PHE A 634 -37.77 15.93 -3.11
CA PHE A 634 -37.05 14.92 -3.88
C PHE A 634 -36.62 13.75 -3.01
N THR A 635 -36.25 12.65 -3.67
CA THR A 635 -35.66 11.46 -3.03
C THR A 635 -34.23 11.25 -3.53
N LEU A 636 -33.33 10.87 -2.63
CA LEU A 636 -31.96 10.46 -2.95
C LEU A 636 -31.73 9.03 -2.51
N ASP A 637 -31.49 8.17 -3.49
CA ASP A 637 -31.02 6.81 -3.24
C ASP A 637 -29.54 6.85 -2.88
N PHE A 638 -29.15 6.07 -1.88
CA PHE A 638 -27.78 6.00 -1.40
C PHE A 638 -27.28 4.55 -1.29
N GLU A 639 -25.96 4.42 -1.35
CA GLU A 639 -25.22 3.21 -1.04
C GLU A 639 -24.07 3.58 -0.08
N GLU A 640 -23.53 2.59 0.64
CA GLU A 640 -22.28 2.74 1.41
C GLU A 640 -22.32 3.89 2.44
N MET A 641 -23.47 4.14 3.09
CA MET A 641 -23.58 5.12 4.17
C MET A 641 -22.66 4.76 5.34
N THR A 642 -21.77 5.68 5.70
CA THR A 642 -20.80 5.54 6.79
C THR A 642 -21.27 6.27 8.04
N PHE A 643 -20.85 5.74 9.18
CA PHE A 643 -21.25 6.23 10.49
C PHE A 643 -20.02 6.59 11.34
N SER A 644 -20.14 7.62 12.17
CA SER A 644 -19.16 7.87 13.22
C SER A 644 -19.20 6.75 14.26
N CYS A 645 -18.16 6.65 15.09
CA CYS A 645 -18.13 5.66 16.17
C CYS A 645 -19.35 5.76 17.10
N VAL A 646 -19.86 6.97 17.34
CA VAL A 646 -21.06 7.23 18.17
C VAL A 646 -22.40 7.08 17.41
N GLY A 647 -22.36 6.59 16.16
CA GLY A 647 -23.57 6.36 15.35
C GLY A 647 -24.13 7.60 14.65
N GLY A 648 -23.35 8.67 14.51
CA GLY A 648 -23.71 9.84 13.70
C GLY A 648 -23.57 9.54 12.21
N LEU A 649 -24.43 10.11 11.37
CA LEU A 649 -24.30 9.97 9.92
C LEU A 649 -23.12 10.81 9.43
N LEU A 650 -22.28 10.29 8.53
CA LEU A 650 -21.13 11.04 7.99
C LEU A 650 -21.29 11.33 6.50
N ASN A 651 -21.34 10.30 5.68
CA ASN A 651 -21.50 10.43 4.24
C ASN A 651 -22.13 9.17 3.66
N ALA A 652 -22.57 9.27 2.42
CA ALA A 652 -23.01 8.13 1.63
C ALA A 652 -22.68 8.36 0.15
N LYS A 653 -22.58 7.27 -0.59
CA LYS A 653 -22.44 7.30 -2.04
C LYS A 653 -23.81 7.53 -2.67
N VAL A 654 -23.90 8.45 -3.63
CA VAL A 654 -25.12 8.63 -4.43
C VAL A 654 -25.29 7.39 -5.30
N ALA A 655 -26.41 6.68 -5.18
CA ALA A 655 -26.68 5.52 -6.02
C ALA A 655 -26.85 5.93 -7.49
N ALA A 656 -26.47 5.06 -8.42
CA ALA A 656 -26.56 5.35 -9.86
C ALA A 656 -27.98 5.75 -10.30
N SER A 657 -29.03 5.19 -9.68
CA SER A 657 -30.43 5.55 -9.91
C SER A 657 -30.77 7.00 -9.58
N SER A 658 -30.01 7.62 -8.67
CA SER A 658 -30.17 9.01 -8.26
C SER A 658 -29.16 9.97 -8.89
N GLN A 659 -28.16 9.49 -9.63
CA GLN A 659 -27.24 10.30 -10.43
C GLN A 659 -27.86 10.73 -11.77
N VAL A 660 -29.06 11.31 -11.67
CA VAL A 660 -29.85 11.81 -12.80
C VAL A 660 -30.33 13.22 -12.48
N PHE A 661 -30.80 13.93 -13.51
CA PHE A 661 -31.45 15.22 -13.32
C PHE A 661 -32.63 15.08 -12.35
N LYS A 662 -32.56 15.84 -11.26
CA LYS A 662 -33.62 16.02 -10.27
C LYS A 662 -34.06 17.47 -10.25
N LYS A 663 -35.16 17.71 -9.56
CA LYS A 663 -35.79 19.02 -9.51
C LYS A 663 -36.08 19.42 -8.07
N LEU A 664 -35.73 20.64 -7.68
CA LEU A 664 -36.25 21.25 -6.46
C LEU A 664 -37.63 21.84 -6.78
N ALA A 665 -38.68 21.34 -6.12
CA ALA A 665 -40.06 21.56 -6.55
C ALA A 665 -40.49 23.02 -6.55
N TRP A 666 -40.37 23.74 -5.43
CA TRP A 666 -40.84 25.13 -5.33
C TRP A 666 -40.04 26.10 -6.20
N TRP A 667 -38.72 25.90 -6.31
CA TRP A 667 -37.86 26.72 -7.16
C TRP A 667 -37.96 26.39 -8.64
N ASN A 668 -38.57 25.25 -8.96
CA ASN A 668 -38.50 24.67 -10.29
C ASN A 668 -37.02 24.63 -10.74
N ALA A 669 -36.12 24.12 -9.89
CA ALA A 669 -34.67 24.17 -10.14
C ALA A 669 -34.13 22.81 -10.59
N ASP A 670 -33.44 22.75 -11.72
CA ASP A 670 -32.80 21.52 -12.19
C ASP A 670 -31.45 21.34 -11.47
N PHE A 671 -31.15 20.13 -11.00
CA PHE A 671 -29.84 19.79 -10.43
C PHE A 671 -29.48 18.31 -10.58
N GLU A 672 -28.19 17.99 -10.55
CA GLU A 672 -27.67 16.63 -10.43
C GLU A 672 -26.99 16.47 -9.06
N PRO A 673 -27.35 15.47 -8.25
CA PRO A 673 -26.65 15.17 -7.01
C PRO A 673 -25.33 14.44 -7.31
N LEU A 674 -24.24 14.92 -6.72
CA LEU A 674 -22.89 14.39 -6.88
C LEU A 674 -22.40 13.65 -5.64
N THR A 675 -22.71 14.17 -4.45
CA THR A 675 -22.28 13.60 -3.16
C THR A 675 -23.36 13.76 -2.08
N ILE A 676 -23.36 12.87 -1.09
CA ILE A 676 -24.19 12.98 0.12
C ILE A 676 -23.27 13.06 1.33
N ALA A 677 -23.46 14.09 2.15
CA ALA A 677 -22.77 14.27 3.42
C ALA A 677 -23.75 14.70 4.51
N PHE A 678 -23.38 14.45 5.76
CA PHE A 678 -24.08 14.94 6.93
C PHE A 678 -23.08 15.74 7.75
N LYS A 679 -23.34 17.03 7.92
CA LYS A 679 -22.43 17.95 8.61
C LYS A 679 -23.02 18.45 9.91
N SER A 680 -22.22 18.44 10.97
CA SER A 680 -22.44 19.13 12.23
C SER A 680 -21.40 20.25 12.39
N ASN A 681 -21.62 21.18 13.33
CA ASN A 681 -20.65 22.22 13.63
C ASN A 681 -19.50 21.67 14.49
N PRO A 682 -18.31 22.31 14.46
CA PRO A 682 -17.21 21.93 15.33
C PRO A 682 -17.62 21.85 16.81
N GLY A 683 -17.15 20.82 17.50
CA GLY A 683 -17.49 20.53 18.90
C GLY A 683 -18.78 19.73 19.08
N GLN A 684 -19.47 19.35 18.00
CA GLN A 684 -20.68 18.51 18.02
C GLN A 684 -20.45 17.09 17.49
N GLU A 685 -19.20 16.69 17.24
CA GLU A 685 -18.83 15.41 16.60
C GLU A 685 -19.27 14.19 17.42
N CYS A 686 -19.42 14.37 18.73
CA CYS A 686 -19.81 13.34 19.68
C CYS A 686 -21.32 13.32 19.98
N ASP A 687 -22.10 14.23 19.39
CA ASP A 687 -23.57 14.19 19.42
C ASP A 687 -24.09 13.60 18.11
N PRO A 688 -24.44 12.30 18.07
CA PRO A 688 -25.00 11.71 16.84
C PRO A 688 -26.35 12.33 16.45
N GLY A 689 -27.05 13.01 17.37
CA GLY A 689 -28.29 13.73 17.08
C GLY A 689 -28.10 15.07 16.36
N LYS A 690 -26.86 15.53 16.14
CA LYS A 690 -26.54 16.74 15.38
C LYS A 690 -26.09 16.38 13.97
N GLY A 691 -26.61 17.15 13.02
CA GLY A 691 -26.24 17.02 11.63
C GLY A 691 -27.31 17.60 10.72
N SER A 692 -26.93 17.99 9.52
CA SER A 692 -27.85 18.36 8.44
C SER A 692 -27.42 17.70 7.15
N LEU A 693 -28.40 17.35 6.30
CA LEU A 693 -28.14 16.79 4.99
C LEU A 693 -27.49 17.86 4.11
N VAL A 694 -26.33 17.53 3.55
CA VAL A 694 -25.61 18.34 2.59
C VAL A 694 -25.42 17.53 1.33
N VAL A 695 -25.87 18.06 0.21
CA VAL A 695 -25.72 17.43 -1.10
C VAL A 695 -24.77 18.28 -1.91
N GLY A 696 -23.67 17.69 -2.38
CA GLY A 696 -22.88 18.31 -3.43
C GLY A 696 -23.66 18.22 -4.74
N VAL A 697 -23.84 19.34 -5.43
CA VAL A 697 -24.69 19.38 -6.62
C VAL A 697 -23.99 20.04 -7.80
N ARG A 698 -24.45 19.65 -8.99
CA ARG A 698 -24.39 20.46 -10.19
C ARG A 698 -25.77 21.08 -10.41
N GLY A 699 -25.93 22.36 -10.09
CA GLY A 699 -27.15 23.13 -10.31
C GLY A 699 -27.14 23.89 -11.64
N TYR A 700 -28.29 24.44 -12.01
CA TYR A 700 -28.46 25.15 -13.28
C TYR A 700 -29.25 26.45 -13.07
N ALA A 701 -29.01 27.41 -13.97
CA ALA A 701 -29.72 28.67 -14.00
C ALA A 701 -30.00 29.06 -15.44
N SER A 702 -31.20 29.54 -15.71
CA SER A 702 -31.57 29.98 -17.05
C SER A 702 -30.82 31.25 -17.40
N HIS A 703 -30.34 31.32 -18.64
CA HIS A 703 -29.44 32.35 -19.16
C HIS A 703 -28.02 32.29 -18.59
N VAL A 704 -27.64 31.14 -18.04
CA VAL A 704 -26.24 30.80 -17.72
C VAL A 704 -25.87 29.53 -18.46
N ASP A 705 -24.88 29.61 -19.35
CA ASP A 705 -24.53 28.52 -20.27
C ASP A 705 -23.75 27.38 -19.59
N GLU A 706 -23.14 27.68 -18.44
CA GLU A 706 -22.34 26.70 -17.68
C GLU A 706 -23.11 26.18 -16.45
N PRO A 707 -22.96 24.89 -16.12
CA PRO A 707 -23.49 24.35 -14.88
C PRO A 707 -22.79 24.96 -13.66
N LEU A 708 -23.54 25.15 -12.58
CA LEU A 708 -23.06 25.74 -11.34
C LEU A 708 -22.75 24.63 -10.33
N THR A 709 -21.62 24.71 -9.63
CA THR A 709 -21.24 23.70 -8.62
C THR A 709 -21.28 24.28 -7.21
N GLY A 710 -21.77 23.52 -6.25
CA GLY A 710 -21.77 23.95 -4.85
C GLY A 710 -22.33 22.88 -3.91
N LEU A 711 -22.50 23.27 -2.65
CA LEU A 711 -23.07 22.42 -1.61
C LEU A 711 -24.42 22.99 -1.21
N LEU A 712 -25.49 22.22 -1.39
CA LEU A 712 -26.82 22.58 -0.89
C LEU A 712 -27.05 21.89 0.45
N GLY A 713 -27.26 22.68 1.49
CA GLY A 713 -27.73 22.18 2.77
C GLY A 713 -29.25 22.16 2.78
N PHE A 714 -29.83 21.09 3.31
CA PHE A 714 -31.27 20.96 3.47
C PHE A 714 -31.62 20.97 4.94
N GLN A 715 -32.75 21.61 5.27
CA GLN A 715 -33.40 21.51 6.57
C GLN A 715 -34.38 20.33 6.55
N THR A 716 -34.79 19.86 7.72
CA THR A 716 -35.73 18.74 7.85
C THR A 716 -37.13 19.05 7.32
N ASN A 717 -37.49 20.32 7.21
CA ASN A 717 -38.71 20.80 6.56
C ASN A 717 -38.56 20.99 5.05
N GLY A 718 -37.44 20.58 4.44
CA GLY A 718 -37.20 20.67 3.01
C GLY A 718 -36.72 22.03 2.51
N ASN A 719 -36.62 23.06 3.35
CA ASN A 719 -36.04 24.34 2.96
C ASN A 719 -34.52 24.24 2.82
N LEU A 720 -33.91 25.13 2.03
CA LEU A 720 -32.47 25.24 1.93
C LEU A 720 -31.86 25.91 3.17
N ILE A 721 -30.67 25.49 3.56
CA ILE A 721 -29.89 26.08 4.64
C ILE A 721 -29.23 27.35 4.10
N ALA A 722 -29.58 28.50 4.67
CA ALA A 722 -28.90 29.77 4.42
C ALA A 722 -27.78 29.98 5.45
N LYS A 723 -26.88 30.94 5.22
CA LYS A 723 -25.78 31.24 6.14
C LYS A 723 -26.25 31.55 7.57
N SER A 724 -27.39 32.23 7.71
CA SER A 724 -28.00 32.56 9.00
C SER A 724 -28.42 31.34 9.84
N PHE A 725 -28.56 30.16 9.23
CA PHE A 725 -28.77 28.91 9.96
C PHE A 725 -27.56 28.53 10.82
N GLY A 726 -26.37 29.01 10.46
CA GLY A 726 -25.14 28.84 11.25
C GLY A 726 -24.47 27.48 11.12
N LEU A 727 -24.70 26.74 10.03
CA LEU A 727 -23.95 25.52 9.71
C LEU A 727 -22.63 25.91 9.03
N GLU A 728 -21.50 25.63 9.67
CA GLU A 728 -20.20 26.12 9.21
C GLU A 728 -19.85 25.63 7.80
N GLY A 729 -19.50 26.57 6.93
CA GLY A 729 -19.14 26.31 5.54
C GLY A 729 -20.29 25.89 4.62
N ILE A 730 -21.55 25.94 5.07
CA ILE A 730 -22.74 25.61 4.27
C ILE A 730 -23.75 26.76 4.28
N ASP A 731 -24.06 27.27 3.10
CA ASP A 731 -24.98 28.40 2.91
C ASP A 731 -25.91 28.24 1.68
N SER A 732 -25.84 27.08 1.03
CA SER A 732 -26.61 26.73 -0.17
C SER A 732 -26.41 27.68 -1.35
N ARG A 733 -25.20 28.23 -1.50
CA ARG A 733 -24.79 29.03 -2.65
C ARG A 733 -23.98 28.22 -3.66
N LEU A 734 -24.11 28.55 -4.94
CA LEU A 734 -23.47 27.89 -6.06
C LEU A 734 -22.44 28.81 -6.72
N LYS A 735 -21.28 28.26 -7.04
CA LYS A 735 -20.21 29.00 -7.70
C LYS A 735 -20.63 29.39 -9.11
N LEU A 736 -20.45 30.67 -9.42
CA LEU A 736 -20.62 31.22 -10.76
C LEU A 736 -19.26 31.30 -11.47
N PRO A 737 -19.23 31.23 -12.82
CA PRO A 737 -18.04 31.57 -13.58
C PRO A 737 -17.66 33.04 -13.37
N SER A 738 -16.40 33.37 -13.60
CA SER A 738 -15.89 34.75 -13.41
C SER A 738 -16.55 35.78 -14.34
N ARG A 739 -17.13 35.33 -15.45
CA ARG A 739 -17.94 36.13 -16.38
C ARG A 739 -19.11 35.31 -16.89
N LEU A 740 -20.27 35.94 -16.95
CA LEU A 740 -21.51 35.41 -17.49
C LEU A 740 -21.89 36.19 -18.75
N THR A 741 -22.55 35.52 -19.68
CA THR A 741 -23.06 36.12 -20.91
C THR A 741 -24.58 36.05 -20.90
N LEU A 742 -25.25 37.20 -20.95
CA LEU A 742 -26.71 37.30 -21.05
C LEU A 742 -27.07 37.81 -22.45
N ALA A 743 -27.90 37.07 -23.18
CA ALA A 743 -28.32 37.45 -24.53
C ALA A 743 -29.03 38.82 -24.55
N GLY A 744 -28.57 39.70 -25.45
CA GLY A 744 -29.17 41.00 -25.77
C GLY A 744 -29.94 40.96 -27.11
N PRO A 745 -30.45 42.11 -27.58
CA PRO A 745 -31.12 42.21 -28.88
C PRO A 745 -30.13 41.96 -30.04
N THR A 746 -30.63 41.46 -31.18
CA THR A 746 -29.87 41.40 -32.46
C THR A 746 -28.47 40.79 -32.36
N ASN A 747 -28.35 39.58 -31.79
CA ASN A 747 -27.09 38.84 -31.61
C ASN A 747 -26.00 39.57 -30.78
N THR A 748 -26.39 40.52 -29.94
CA THR A 748 -25.50 41.11 -28.92
C THR A 748 -25.62 40.36 -27.59
N ALA A 749 -24.69 40.57 -26.66
CA ALA A 749 -24.77 39.99 -25.33
C ALA A 749 -24.16 40.89 -24.25
N TYR A 750 -24.83 40.98 -23.10
CA TYR A 750 -24.30 41.61 -21.90
C TYR A 750 -23.26 40.71 -21.26
N THR A 751 -22.09 41.27 -20.95
CA THR A 751 -21.12 40.63 -20.06
C THR A 751 -21.45 41.02 -18.62
N ILE A 752 -21.70 40.03 -17.77
CA ILE A 752 -21.97 40.22 -16.34
C ILE A 752 -20.80 39.64 -15.56
N THR A 753 -20.19 40.44 -14.69
CA THR A 753 -19.15 40.00 -13.75
C THR A 753 -19.80 39.77 -12.38
N PRO A 754 -19.97 38.52 -11.92
CA PRO A 754 -20.56 38.24 -10.61
C PRO A 754 -19.71 38.82 -9.48
N VAL A 755 -20.36 39.29 -8.41
CA VAL A 755 -19.70 39.77 -7.18
C VAL A 755 -19.99 38.89 -5.97
N ALA A 756 -20.89 37.93 -6.13
CA ALA A 756 -21.24 36.93 -5.12
C ALA A 756 -21.63 35.62 -5.81
N ASP A 757 -21.60 34.52 -5.06
CA ASP A 757 -22.12 33.23 -5.51
C ASP A 757 -23.64 33.29 -5.72
N ALA A 758 -24.15 32.50 -6.68
CA ALA A 758 -25.59 32.42 -6.95
C ALA A 758 -26.31 31.69 -5.82
N TYR A 759 -27.54 32.10 -5.51
CA TYR A 759 -28.32 31.42 -4.48
C TYR A 759 -29.82 31.41 -4.77
N TYR A 760 -30.47 30.35 -4.32
CA TYR A 760 -31.91 30.20 -4.42
C TYR A 760 -32.63 31.05 -3.37
N SER A 761 -33.76 31.65 -3.73
CA SER A 761 -34.61 32.40 -2.79
C SER A 761 -35.06 31.52 -1.62
N SER A 762 -35.19 32.04 -0.40
CA SER A 762 -35.60 31.25 0.75
C SER A 762 -37.12 31.03 0.79
N TYR A 763 -37.56 29.80 1.07
CA TYR A 763 -38.97 29.47 1.28
C TYR A 763 -39.50 29.95 2.65
N SER A 764 -38.62 30.22 3.61
CA SER A 764 -38.97 30.63 4.98
C SER A 764 -38.87 32.14 5.19
N ASN A 765 -39.45 32.93 4.29
CA ASN A 765 -39.48 34.39 4.40
C ASN A 765 -40.52 34.84 5.46
N THR A 766 -40.08 35.24 6.66
CA THR A 766 -40.97 35.59 7.77
C THR A 766 -41.36 37.07 7.82
N SER A 767 -42.62 37.32 7.42
CA SER A 767 -43.60 38.34 7.82
C SER A 767 -43.50 39.84 7.44
N PRO A 768 -44.61 40.44 6.94
CA PRO A 768 -45.77 39.75 6.36
C PRO A 768 -45.48 39.22 4.95
N ALA A 769 -46.14 38.11 4.61
CA ALA A 769 -45.80 37.18 3.54
C ALA A 769 -45.61 37.79 2.14
N ASN A 770 -44.36 38.08 1.79
CA ASN A 770 -43.91 38.32 0.41
C ASN A 770 -43.42 37.04 -0.27
N LEU A 771 -43.82 35.85 0.24
CA LEU A 771 -43.39 34.58 -0.33
C LEU A 771 -43.90 34.47 -1.78
N PRO A 772 -43.01 34.37 -2.77
CA PRO A 772 -43.44 34.25 -4.15
C PRO A 772 -44.06 32.87 -4.40
N PRO A 773 -44.97 32.76 -5.39
CA PRO A 773 -45.61 31.49 -5.73
C PRO A 773 -44.61 30.44 -6.24
N VAL A 774 -43.48 30.87 -6.80
CA VAL A 774 -42.38 30.02 -7.31
C VAL A 774 -41.06 30.67 -6.90
N GLY A 775 -40.11 29.84 -6.46
CA GLY A 775 -38.76 30.29 -6.13
C GLY A 775 -37.96 30.69 -7.39
N PHE A 776 -36.85 31.38 -7.19
CA PHE A 776 -35.96 31.83 -8.27
C PHE A 776 -34.51 31.83 -7.80
N ILE A 777 -33.58 31.98 -8.75
CA ILE A 777 -32.16 32.11 -8.45
C ILE A 777 -31.72 33.57 -8.55
N ASN A 778 -30.84 33.96 -7.65
CA ASN A 778 -30.31 35.31 -7.47
C ASN A 778 -28.85 35.37 -7.94
N ILE A 779 -28.53 36.35 -8.77
CA ILE A 779 -27.17 36.62 -9.25
C ILE A 779 -26.89 38.11 -9.08
N ALA A 780 -25.95 38.46 -8.20
CA ALA A 780 -25.49 39.84 -8.05
C ALA A 780 -24.22 40.05 -8.86
N GLY A 781 -24.14 41.14 -9.62
CA GLY A 781 -23.00 41.38 -10.50
C GLY A 781 -22.96 42.79 -11.09
N LYS A 782 -21.96 43.01 -11.94
CA LYS A 782 -21.78 44.24 -12.70
C LYS A 782 -21.97 43.94 -14.19
N ALA A 783 -22.93 44.61 -14.83
CA ALA A 783 -23.18 44.44 -16.26
C ALA A 783 -22.44 45.52 -17.06
N LYS A 784 -21.62 45.09 -18.01
CA LYS A 784 -20.96 46.00 -18.94
C LYS A 784 -21.98 46.61 -19.90
N VAL A 785 -21.92 47.93 -20.03
CA VAL A 785 -22.75 48.72 -20.94
C VAL A 785 -21.89 49.74 -21.69
N PRO A 786 -22.33 50.23 -22.85
CA PRO A 786 -21.61 51.26 -23.60
C PRO A 786 -21.67 52.60 -22.86
N PHE A 787 -20.61 53.39 -23.02
CA PHE A 787 -20.43 54.74 -22.47
C PHE A 787 -20.36 54.85 -20.93
N PHE A 788 -21.24 54.21 -20.15
CA PHE A 788 -21.34 54.31 -18.69
C PHE A 788 -20.41 53.36 -17.93
N ASP A 789 -20.27 53.58 -16.61
CA ASP A 789 -19.66 52.60 -15.71
C ASP A 789 -20.51 51.32 -15.67
N GLU A 790 -19.90 50.19 -15.31
CA GLU A 790 -20.63 48.91 -15.25
C GLU A 790 -21.82 49.00 -14.29
N LEU A 791 -23.01 48.62 -14.78
CA LEU A 791 -24.24 48.71 -14.02
C LEU A 791 -24.19 47.71 -12.86
N LYS A 792 -24.32 48.20 -11.63
CA LYS A 792 -24.54 47.35 -10.46
C LYS A 792 -25.95 46.75 -10.52
N ILE A 793 -26.05 45.45 -10.76
CA ILE A 793 -27.32 44.74 -10.96
C ILE A 793 -27.50 43.57 -10.00
N HIS A 794 -28.76 43.29 -9.70
CA HIS A 794 -29.20 42.05 -9.09
C HIS A 794 -30.21 41.38 -10.03
N LEU A 795 -29.76 40.27 -10.62
CA LEU A 795 -30.46 39.51 -11.62
C LEU A 795 -31.27 38.40 -10.95
N HIS A 796 -32.56 38.35 -11.27
CA HIS A 796 -33.44 37.22 -10.96
C HIS A 796 -33.77 36.46 -12.24
N THR A 797 -33.68 35.13 -12.18
CA THR A 797 -34.02 34.23 -13.29
C THR A 797 -34.55 32.90 -12.76
N SER A 798 -35.04 32.03 -13.65
CA SER A 798 -35.40 30.67 -13.29
C SER A 798 -34.15 29.82 -13.07
N ALA A 799 -34.26 28.81 -12.20
CA ALA A 799 -33.22 27.85 -11.92
C ALA A 799 -33.24 26.63 -12.87
N ARG A 800 -33.81 26.78 -14.06
CA ARG A 800 -33.90 25.71 -15.07
C ARG A 800 -32.71 25.74 -16.01
N THR A 801 -32.43 24.61 -16.62
CA THR A 801 -31.55 24.50 -17.80
C THR A 801 -32.00 25.43 -18.94
N ASN A 802 -31.06 25.87 -19.79
CA ASN A 802 -31.38 26.66 -20.98
C ASN A 802 -32.26 25.87 -21.97
N GLY A 803 -33.12 26.58 -22.73
CA GLY A 803 -33.98 25.98 -23.75
C GLY A 803 -35.36 25.51 -23.27
N VAL A 804 -35.73 25.75 -22.01
CA VAL A 804 -37.10 25.48 -21.51
C VAL A 804 -38.13 26.43 -22.15
N THR A 805 -39.34 25.91 -22.42
CA THR A 805 -40.46 26.65 -23.04
C THR A 805 -41.65 26.74 -22.07
N PRO A 806 -42.26 27.93 -21.86
CA PRO A 806 -41.86 29.24 -22.39
C PRO A 806 -40.53 29.72 -21.83
N ALA A 807 -39.84 30.59 -22.57
CA ALA A 807 -38.54 31.12 -22.17
C ALA A 807 -38.63 31.81 -20.80
N PRO A 808 -37.73 31.51 -19.84
CA PRO A 808 -37.76 32.12 -18.53
C PRO A 808 -37.48 33.63 -18.60
N GLY A 809 -38.30 34.42 -17.89
CA GLY A 809 -38.06 35.85 -17.76
C GLY A 809 -36.78 36.15 -16.97
N VAL A 810 -36.16 37.29 -17.28
CA VAL A 810 -35.04 37.86 -16.51
C VAL A 810 -35.47 39.22 -16.00
N TRP A 811 -35.25 39.44 -14.71
CA TRP A 811 -35.49 40.72 -14.08
C TRP A 811 -34.18 41.27 -13.55
N LEU A 812 -33.96 42.57 -13.75
CA LEU A 812 -32.77 43.27 -13.30
C LEU A 812 -33.19 44.37 -12.32
N ALA A 813 -32.84 44.18 -11.06
CA ALA A 813 -32.92 45.22 -10.04
C ALA A 813 -31.55 45.90 -9.87
N GLY A 814 -31.54 47.07 -9.25
CA GLY A 814 -30.34 47.86 -9.01
C GLY A 814 -30.56 48.98 -8.01
N GLY A 815 -30.01 50.16 -8.28
CA GLY A 815 -30.21 51.36 -7.46
C GLY A 815 -28.98 51.79 -6.66
N TRP A 816 -27.91 50.99 -6.68
CA TRP A 816 -26.67 51.29 -5.97
C TRP A 816 -25.83 52.35 -6.69
N PRO A 817 -25.28 53.35 -5.98
CA PRO A 817 -24.49 54.41 -6.58
C PRO A 817 -23.09 53.93 -6.98
N ARG A 818 -22.45 54.62 -7.93
CA ARG A 818 -21.03 54.43 -8.29
C ARG A 818 -20.16 54.71 -7.07
N ALA A 819 -19.00 54.07 -7.03
CA ALA A 819 -18.04 54.32 -5.95
C ALA A 819 -17.66 55.81 -5.91
N GLY A 820 -17.70 56.42 -4.71
CA GLY A 820 -17.37 57.83 -4.50
C GLY A 820 -18.42 58.86 -4.93
N SER A 821 -19.62 58.44 -5.36
CA SER A 821 -20.73 59.37 -5.63
C SER A 821 -21.48 59.75 -4.34
N SER A 822 -21.97 61.00 -4.29
CA SER A 822 -22.87 61.51 -3.25
C SER A 822 -24.34 61.24 -3.53
N ASN A 823 -24.67 60.55 -4.62
CA ASN A 823 -26.07 60.31 -5.01
C ASN A 823 -26.75 59.35 -4.02
N PRO A 824 -28.06 59.52 -3.76
CA PRO A 824 -28.78 58.64 -2.85
C PRO A 824 -28.73 57.18 -3.30
N ASN A 825 -28.58 56.27 -2.34
CA ASN A 825 -28.64 54.83 -2.62
C ASN A 825 -30.10 54.36 -2.68
N TYR A 826 -30.55 53.99 -3.87
CA TYR A 826 -31.88 53.45 -4.15
C TYR A 826 -31.89 51.92 -4.23
N GLY A 827 -30.75 51.29 -3.97
CA GLY A 827 -30.57 49.84 -3.98
C GLY A 827 -31.04 49.19 -2.68
N TRP A 828 -31.06 47.86 -2.70
CA TRP A 828 -31.28 47.10 -1.47
C TRP A 828 -30.00 47.15 -0.62
N ARG A 829 -30.16 47.58 0.64
CA ARG A 829 -29.12 47.56 1.67
C ARG A 829 -29.70 47.15 3.01
N VAL A 830 -28.84 46.64 3.89
CA VAL A 830 -29.13 46.42 5.31
C VAL A 830 -28.08 47.20 6.09
N GLY A 831 -28.50 48.28 6.77
CA GLY A 831 -27.54 49.24 7.31
C GLY A 831 -26.71 49.90 6.20
N THR A 832 -25.38 49.80 6.31
CA THR A 832 -24.40 50.28 5.30
C THR A 832 -24.05 49.25 4.24
N ASP A 833 -24.51 48.00 4.41
CA ASP A 833 -24.05 46.86 3.64
C ASP A 833 -24.98 46.56 2.46
N ASP A 834 -24.38 46.25 1.32
CA ASP A 834 -25.02 45.76 0.11
C ASP A 834 -24.13 44.73 -0.61
N PHE A 835 -24.57 44.19 -1.75
CA PHE A 835 -23.80 43.20 -2.53
C PHE A 835 -22.41 43.67 -2.97
N PHE A 836 -22.15 44.98 -3.01
CA PHE A 836 -20.93 45.57 -3.54
C PHE A 836 -20.05 46.20 -2.46
N THR A 837 -20.55 46.31 -1.22
CA THR A 837 -19.80 46.84 -0.07
C THR A 837 -19.47 45.78 0.98
N ALA A 838 -20.30 44.74 1.12
CA ALA A 838 -20.07 43.67 2.09
C ALA A 838 -19.36 42.46 1.47
N GLY A 839 -18.53 41.78 2.28
CA GLY A 839 -17.94 40.50 1.88
C GLY A 839 -18.96 39.36 1.73
N TYR A 840 -20.13 39.51 2.38
CA TYR A 840 -21.26 38.59 2.24
C TYR A 840 -22.56 39.34 2.54
N PHE A 841 -23.50 39.37 1.59
CA PHE A 841 -24.79 40.04 1.73
C PHE A 841 -25.96 39.04 1.60
N ASP A 842 -27.12 39.37 2.17
CA ASP A 842 -28.33 38.55 2.25
C ASP A 842 -28.14 37.19 2.93
N GLU A 843 -27.78 37.18 4.23
CA GLU A 843 -27.48 35.94 4.97
C GLU A 843 -28.64 34.94 5.09
N ASN A 844 -29.87 35.40 4.86
CA ASN A 844 -31.07 34.56 4.88
C ASN A 844 -31.46 34.05 3.49
N ASN A 845 -30.71 34.41 2.44
CA ASN A 845 -31.00 34.10 1.04
C ASN A 845 -32.42 34.51 0.62
N PHE A 846 -32.95 35.65 1.09
CA PHE A 846 -34.29 36.11 0.72
C PHE A 846 -34.39 36.45 -0.78
N GLY A 847 -33.32 37.00 -1.36
CA GLY A 847 -33.26 37.43 -2.76
C GLY A 847 -33.89 38.79 -3.04
N PHE A 848 -34.51 39.44 -2.05
CA PHE A 848 -35.05 40.79 -2.15
C PHE A 848 -35.32 41.36 -0.73
N PRO A 849 -35.50 42.68 -0.58
CA PRO A 849 -35.70 43.31 0.73
C PRO A 849 -36.92 42.75 1.49
N PRO A 850 -36.77 42.39 2.78
CA PRO A 850 -37.90 42.07 3.65
C PRO A 850 -38.92 43.22 3.69
N GLY A 851 -40.22 42.90 3.70
CA GLY A 851 -41.29 43.91 3.68
C GLY A 851 -41.62 44.51 2.30
N VAL A 852 -40.86 44.20 1.24
CA VAL A 852 -41.15 44.64 -0.14
C VAL A 852 -41.67 43.45 -0.97
N THR A 853 -42.74 43.64 -1.75
CA THR A 853 -43.23 42.57 -2.65
C THR A 853 -42.24 42.31 -3.78
N LEU A 854 -42.13 41.08 -4.26
CA LEU A 854 -41.23 40.73 -5.37
C LEU A 854 -41.51 41.58 -6.64
N ALA A 855 -42.77 41.87 -6.93
CA ALA A 855 -43.17 42.72 -8.04
C ALA A 855 -42.62 44.15 -7.89
N ASN A 856 -42.73 44.74 -6.69
CA ASN A 856 -42.20 46.08 -6.42
C ASN A 856 -40.67 46.13 -6.40
N TYR A 857 -39.99 45.02 -6.11
CA TYR A 857 -38.53 44.96 -6.22
C TYR A 857 -38.06 44.85 -7.67
N ARG A 858 -38.74 44.04 -8.48
CA ARG A 858 -38.40 43.83 -9.91
C ARG A 858 -38.79 45.00 -10.82
N ASN A 859 -39.85 45.73 -10.47
CA ASN A 859 -40.35 46.85 -11.25
C ASN A 859 -41.15 47.82 -10.37
N ASN A 860 -40.44 48.65 -9.61
CA ASN A 860 -41.06 49.63 -8.72
C ASN A 860 -41.73 50.78 -9.50
N SER A 861 -42.80 51.36 -8.96
CA SER A 861 -43.43 52.56 -9.53
C SER A 861 -42.65 53.85 -9.29
N SER A 862 -41.64 53.83 -8.42
CA SER A 862 -40.66 54.89 -8.21
C SER A 862 -39.28 54.45 -8.73
N GLN A 863 -38.29 55.34 -8.70
CA GLN A 863 -36.90 55.00 -9.07
C GLN A 863 -36.21 53.98 -8.12
N GLN A 864 -36.83 53.61 -7.00
CA GLN A 864 -36.31 52.62 -6.06
C GLN A 864 -36.10 51.27 -6.76
N TYR A 865 -34.95 50.63 -6.52
CA TYR A 865 -34.55 49.33 -7.08
C TYR A 865 -34.36 49.25 -8.60
N HIS A 866 -34.47 50.35 -9.35
CA HIS A 866 -34.14 50.36 -10.77
C HIS A 866 -32.61 50.40 -10.97
N PRO A 867 -32.03 49.59 -11.88
CA PRO A 867 -30.62 49.73 -12.31
C PRO A 867 -30.26 51.16 -12.66
N ARG A 868 -29.00 51.57 -12.46
CA ARG A 868 -28.58 52.97 -12.70
C ARG A 868 -27.41 53.03 -13.66
N ALA A 869 -27.57 53.77 -14.76
CA ALA A 869 -26.47 54.12 -15.66
C ALA A 869 -25.76 55.35 -15.11
N GLN A 870 -24.50 55.19 -14.69
CA GLN A 870 -23.76 56.21 -13.97
C GLN A 870 -22.39 56.46 -14.60
N LYS A 871 -21.95 57.71 -14.60
CA LYS A 871 -20.60 58.08 -15.01
C LYS A 871 -20.26 59.50 -14.55
N LEU A 872 -19.07 59.69 -13.99
CA LEU A 872 -18.48 61.02 -13.88
C LEU A 872 -17.86 61.41 -15.22
N TRP A 873 -18.52 62.28 -15.97
CA TRP A 873 -18.04 62.72 -17.27
C TRP A 873 -17.21 64.00 -17.14
N LEU A 874 -16.00 63.97 -17.69
CA LEU A 874 -15.01 65.07 -17.66
C LEU A 874 -14.68 65.61 -16.26
N GLY A 875 -14.93 64.84 -15.19
CA GLY A 875 -14.68 65.25 -13.81
C GLY A 875 -15.68 66.25 -13.22
N VAL A 876 -16.66 66.71 -14.01
CA VAL A 876 -17.57 67.82 -13.62
C VAL A 876 -19.04 67.40 -13.68
N VAL A 877 -19.45 66.59 -14.67
CA VAL A 877 -20.86 66.22 -14.87
C VAL A 877 -21.10 64.82 -14.33
N ASP A 878 -21.90 64.70 -13.27
CA ASP A 878 -22.32 63.39 -12.74
C ASP A 878 -23.59 62.92 -13.46
N PHE A 879 -23.43 61.97 -14.38
CA PHE A 879 -24.56 61.29 -15.00
C PHE A 879 -25.06 60.18 -14.07
N ASP A 880 -26.37 60.18 -13.80
CA ASP A 880 -26.99 59.19 -12.93
C ASP A 880 -28.46 58.91 -13.30
N TYR A 881 -28.68 57.95 -14.20
CA TYR A 881 -30.00 57.65 -14.76
C TYR A 881 -30.59 56.37 -14.15
N PRO A 882 -31.74 56.41 -13.46
CA PRO A 882 -32.50 55.21 -13.17
C PRO A 882 -33.02 54.61 -14.48
N LEU A 883 -32.87 53.31 -14.66
CA LEU A 883 -33.16 52.57 -15.88
C LEU A 883 -34.32 51.61 -15.66
N ARG A 884 -35.24 51.58 -16.63
CA ARG A 884 -36.26 50.56 -16.78
C ARG A 884 -35.75 49.46 -17.72
N TRP A 885 -35.74 48.23 -17.22
CA TRP A 885 -35.44 47.03 -18.01
C TRP A 885 -36.68 46.51 -18.74
N THR A 886 -36.51 46.11 -20.00
CA THR A 886 -37.55 45.43 -20.79
C THR A 886 -37.09 44.01 -21.12
N ASP A 887 -37.67 43.01 -20.46
CA ASP A 887 -37.31 41.59 -20.63
C ASP A 887 -37.47 41.09 -22.08
N SER A 888 -38.59 41.45 -22.74
CA SER A 888 -38.89 41.01 -24.11
C SER A 888 -37.94 41.56 -25.18
N ALA A 889 -37.45 42.79 -24.97
CA ALA A 889 -36.52 43.46 -25.88
C ALA A 889 -35.06 43.31 -25.45
N ARG A 890 -34.79 42.88 -24.21
CA ARG A 890 -33.47 42.84 -23.57
C ARG A 890 -32.76 44.20 -23.59
N THR A 891 -33.48 45.28 -23.36
CA THR A 891 -32.94 46.66 -23.45
C THR A 891 -33.30 47.51 -22.23
N PHE A 892 -32.53 48.58 -22.03
CA PHE A 892 -32.78 49.60 -21.02
C PHE A 892 -33.29 50.90 -21.64
N LYS A 893 -34.08 51.63 -20.86
CA LYS A 893 -34.51 53.01 -21.12
C LYS A 893 -34.50 53.79 -19.81
N SER A 894 -34.25 55.10 -19.80
CA SER A 894 -34.38 55.89 -18.58
C SER A 894 -35.82 55.87 -18.05
N PHE A 895 -35.94 55.69 -16.74
CA PHE A 895 -37.21 55.64 -16.02
C PHE A 895 -37.90 57.01 -15.98
N VAL A 896 -37.10 58.07 -15.83
CA VAL A 896 -37.50 59.49 -15.89
C VAL A 896 -36.45 60.26 -16.68
N SER A 897 -36.84 61.38 -17.29
CA SER A 897 -35.88 62.36 -17.80
C SER A 897 -35.26 63.12 -16.63
N ILE A 898 -33.98 63.47 -16.73
CA ILE A 898 -33.21 64.16 -15.68
C ILE A 898 -32.85 65.56 -16.15
N SER A 899 -32.87 66.55 -15.27
CA SER A 899 -32.39 67.90 -15.56
C SER A 899 -31.12 68.17 -14.76
N ASN A 900 -30.00 68.44 -15.44
CA ASN A 900 -28.75 68.87 -14.81
C ASN A 900 -28.37 70.30 -15.22
N ASP A 901 -27.69 71.02 -14.31
CA ASP A 901 -27.06 72.30 -14.61
C ASP A 901 -25.72 72.02 -15.33
N LEU A 902 -25.74 72.10 -16.66
CA LEU A 902 -24.51 71.98 -17.46
C LEU A 902 -23.87 73.36 -17.58
N VAL A 903 -22.99 73.69 -16.62
CA VAL A 903 -22.08 74.85 -16.50
C VAL A 903 -22.74 76.24 -16.57
N LEU A 904 -23.74 76.49 -17.43
CA LEU A 904 -24.54 77.72 -17.51
C LEU A 904 -26.02 77.51 -17.92
N PHE A 905 -26.48 76.27 -18.23
CA PHE A 905 -27.87 76.01 -18.66
C PHE A 905 -28.50 74.76 -18.03
N LYS A 906 -29.81 74.83 -17.76
CA LYS A 906 -30.64 73.67 -17.40
C LYS A 906 -30.98 72.88 -18.66
N VAL A 907 -30.43 71.67 -18.76
CA VAL A 907 -30.70 70.77 -19.89
C VAL A 907 -31.38 69.52 -19.36
N GLN A 908 -32.56 69.22 -19.91
CA GLN A 908 -33.26 67.96 -19.69
C GLN A 908 -32.65 66.90 -20.61
N HIS A 909 -32.26 65.76 -20.06
CA HIS A 909 -31.64 64.67 -20.80
C HIS A 909 -32.20 63.31 -20.37
N GLU A 910 -32.26 62.37 -21.30
CA GLU A 910 -32.81 61.04 -21.05
C GLU A 910 -32.16 59.97 -21.92
N ILE A 911 -32.10 58.73 -21.42
CA ILE A 911 -31.62 57.57 -22.19
C ILE A 911 -32.84 56.95 -22.88
N THR A 912 -32.97 57.13 -24.18
CA THR A 912 -34.13 56.60 -24.92
C THR A 912 -34.00 55.12 -25.28
N TYR A 913 -32.77 54.61 -25.38
CA TYR A 913 -32.45 53.22 -25.67
C TYR A 913 -31.02 52.88 -25.23
N MET A 914 -30.81 51.71 -24.62
CA MET A 914 -29.48 51.17 -24.33
C MET A 914 -29.47 49.63 -24.39
N ASP A 915 -28.52 49.08 -25.13
CA ASP A 915 -28.23 47.64 -25.27
C ASP A 915 -26.74 47.35 -24.90
N PRO A 916 -26.20 46.13 -25.08
CA PRO A 916 -24.80 45.85 -24.74
C PRO A 916 -23.74 46.64 -25.55
N VAL A 917 -24.10 47.20 -26.71
CA VAL A 917 -23.19 47.82 -27.67
C VAL A 917 -23.50 49.31 -27.89
N ASN A 918 -24.79 49.69 -27.84
CA ASN A 918 -25.29 51.01 -28.20
C ASN A 918 -26.00 51.70 -27.02
N ALA A 919 -25.81 53.01 -26.88
CA ALA A 919 -26.61 53.88 -26.00
C ALA A 919 -27.03 55.14 -26.76
N SER A 920 -28.30 55.52 -26.63
CA SER A 920 -28.89 56.74 -27.21
C SER A 920 -29.29 57.69 -26.09
N LEU A 921 -28.74 58.92 -26.11
CA LEU A 921 -29.05 59.99 -25.17
C LEU A 921 -29.67 61.17 -25.93
N ASP A 922 -30.82 61.65 -25.46
CA ASP A 922 -31.48 62.85 -25.99
C ASP A 922 -31.29 64.02 -25.03
N PHE A 923 -31.05 65.23 -25.56
CA PHE A 923 -30.89 66.47 -24.80
C PHE A 923 -31.91 67.52 -25.27
N GLY A 924 -32.61 68.16 -24.34
CA GLY A 924 -33.58 69.21 -24.56
C GLY A 924 -33.31 70.43 -23.68
N LEU A 925 -33.26 71.62 -24.29
CA LEU A 925 -33.26 72.90 -23.59
C LEU A 925 -34.71 73.25 -23.23
N GLN A 926 -34.97 73.62 -21.97
CA GLN A 926 -36.28 74.13 -21.58
C GLN A 926 -36.36 75.63 -21.93
N TYR A 927 -36.55 75.93 -23.21
CA TYR A 927 -36.97 77.25 -23.70
C TYR A 927 -37.96 77.04 -24.85
N ASP A 928 -39.14 77.66 -24.77
CA ASP A 928 -40.26 77.44 -25.68
C ASP A 928 -39.91 77.99 -27.07
N GLY A 929 -39.48 77.11 -27.98
CA GLY A 929 -39.17 77.48 -29.37
C GLY A 929 -37.97 76.81 -30.05
N LEU A 930 -37.18 75.97 -29.37
CA LEU A 930 -36.04 75.27 -30.01
C LEU A 930 -36.29 73.74 -30.18
N PRO A 931 -35.88 73.15 -31.32
CA PRO A 931 -36.01 71.71 -31.55
C PRO A 931 -35.12 70.89 -30.59
N LYS A 932 -35.64 69.72 -30.17
CA LYS A 932 -34.89 68.74 -29.37
C LYS A 932 -33.62 68.28 -30.10
N ILE A 933 -32.47 68.30 -29.44
CA ILE A 933 -31.22 67.78 -29.99
C ILE A 933 -31.10 66.32 -29.55
N SER A 934 -31.42 65.40 -30.46
CA SER A 934 -31.18 63.97 -30.24
C SER A 934 -29.74 63.64 -30.66
N LEU A 935 -28.93 63.09 -29.75
CA LEU A 935 -27.63 62.50 -30.07
C LEU A 935 -27.77 61.01 -30.41
N ALA A 936 -28.82 60.65 -31.16
CA ALA A 936 -29.19 59.27 -31.47
C ALA A 936 -28.14 58.43 -32.22
N ASN A 937 -27.00 58.98 -32.64
CA ASN A 937 -26.01 58.25 -33.44
C ASN A 937 -24.56 58.50 -33.01
N MET A 938 -24.24 58.37 -31.72
CA MET A 938 -22.82 58.31 -31.32
C MET A 938 -22.17 56.93 -31.52
N ALA A 939 -22.88 55.92 -32.07
CA ALA A 939 -22.32 54.59 -32.34
C ALA A 939 -22.79 53.87 -33.62
N PHE A 940 -23.57 54.50 -34.52
CA PHE A 940 -24.13 53.79 -35.69
C PHE A 940 -23.51 54.11 -37.06
N ASN A 941 -22.44 54.90 -37.16
CA ASN A 941 -21.65 55.00 -38.39
C ASN A 941 -20.16 55.14 -38.07
N ALA A 942 -19.50 54.03 -37.77
CA ALA A 942 -18.04 53.90 -37.80
C ALA A 942 -17.52 53.50 -39.20
N ILE A 943 -18.34 53.63 -40.23
CA ILE A 943 -17.96 53.40 -41.64
C ILE A 943 -18.48 54.57 -42.46
N ASP A 944 -17.94 55.75 -42.22
CA ASP A 944 -17.46 56.63 -43.30
C ASP A 944 -16.67 57.78 -42.71
N GLN A 945 -15.55 58.07 -43.36
CA GLN A 945 -14.62 59.13 -42.99
C GLN A 945 -15.34 60.49 -42.97
N GLN A 946 -15.12 61.23 -41.89
CA GLN A 946 -15.23 62.70 -41.81
C GLN A 946 -16.67 63.27 -41.96
N PHE A 947 -17.09 64.11 -41.01
CA PHE A 947 -18.27 65.02 -41.07
C PHE A 947 -19.66 64.58 -40.53
N GLY A 948 -19.78 63.55 -39.68
CA GLY A 948 -21.08 63.19 -39.08
C GLY A 948 -21.64 64.19 -38.04
N VAL A 949 -20.80 64.70 -37.13
CA VAL A 949 -21.24 65.53 -35.99
C VAL A 949 -21.49 67.00 -36.40
N ALA A 950 -20.64 67.55 -37.26
CA ALA A 950 -20.74 68.93 -37.73
C ALA A 950 -22.00 69.18 -38.59
N LYS A 951 -22.45 68.19 -39.35
CA LYS A 951 -23.58 68.32 -40.28
C LYS A 951 -24.94 68.32 -39.57
N ALA A 952 -25.05 67.62 -38.44
CA ALA A 952 -26.24 67.66 -37.59
C ALA A 952 -26.35 68.98 -36.82
N LEU A 953 -25.22 69.55 -36.37
CA LEU A 953 -25.18 70.86 -35.70
C LEU A 953 -25.40 72.03 -36.68
N ALA A 954 -24.86 71.94 -37.90
CA ALA A 954 -24.92 72.99 -38.92
C ALA A 954 -26.32 73.20 -39.54
N ASN A 955 -27.21 72.21 -39.47
CA ASN A 955 -28.58 72.36 -39.99
C ASN A 955 -29.55 73.04 -39.01
N ALA A 956 -29.16 73.20 -37.74
CA ALA A 956 -30.02 73.76 -36.70
C ALA A 956 -29.74 75.24 -36.37
N ALA A 957 -28.65 75.82 -36.90
CA ALA A 957 -28.25 77.20 -36.61
C ALA A 957 -28.32 78.08 -37.88
N GLY A 958 -28.86 79.29 -37.74
CA GLY A 958 -29.00 80.26 -38.83
C GLY A 958 -27.66 80.65 -39.50
N THR A 959 -27.76 81.25 -40.68
CA THR A 959 -26.69 81.43 -41.68
C THR A 959 -25.40 82.08 -41.14
N GLU A 960 -25.47 82.92 -40.12
CA GLU A 960 -24.30 83.58 -39.51
C GLU A 960 -23.46 82.67 -38.60
N VAL A 961 -24.03 81.59 -38.04
CA VAL A 961 -23.29 80.59 -37.24
C VAL A 961 -22.60 79.55 -38.12
N ARG A 962 -23.12 79.34 -39.34
CA ARG A 962 -22.59 78.39 -40.32
C ARG A 962 -21.21 78.81 -40.84
N ASP A 963 -20.96 80.11 -41.00
CA ASP A 963 -19.67 80.63 -41.47
C ASP A 963 -18.57 80.54 -40.39
N VAL A 964 -18.93 80.72 -39.11
CA VAL A 964 -18.01 80.51 -37.97
C VAL A 964 -17.61 79.04 -37.81
N LEU A 965 -18.54 78.11 -38.04
CA LEU A 965 -18.27 76.67 -37.97
C LEU A 965 -17.43 76.15 -39.15
N LEU A 966 -17.51 76.78 -40.33
CA LEU A 966 -16.69 76.42 -41.49
C LEU A 966 -15.24 76.89 -41.35
N GLU A 967 -14.99 78.03 -40.69
CA GLU A 967 -13.65 78.55 -40.41
C GLU A 967 -12.97 77.85 -39.21
N GLY A 968 -13.76 77.35 -38.24
CA GLY A 968 -13.27 76.56 -37.10
C GLY A 968 -12.75 75.15 -37.45
N SER A 969 -12.96 74.68 -38.68
CA SER A 969 -12.55 73.33 -39.12
C SER A 969 -11.03 73.14 -39.22
N SER A 970 -10.25 74.21 -39.34
CA SER A 970 -8.78 74.17 -39.36
C SER A 970 -8.14 74.02 -37.96
N ASN A 971 -8.90 74.14 -36.87
CA ASN A 971 -8.40 74.07 -35.49
C ASN A 971 -8.86 72.81 -34.73
N LEU A 972 -9.48 71.85 -35.40
CA LEU A 972 -9.95 70.60 -34.78
C LEU A 972 -8.80 69.71 -34.27
N ASP A 973 -7.60 69.82 -34.85
CA ASP A 973 -6.39 69.16 -34.33
C ASP A 973 -5.92 69.75 -32.98
N ARG A 974 -6.37 70.96 -32.63
CA ARG A 974 -6.08 71.60 -31.34
C ARG A 974 -7.11 71.26 -30.25
N LEU A 975 -8.29 70.75 -30.61
CA LEU A 975 -9.32 70.26 -29.69
C LEU A 975 -8.94 68.94 -28.99
N LEU A 976 -7.86 68.29 -29.43
CA LEU A 976 -7.25 67.15 -28.73
C LEU A 976 -6.11 67.56 -27.78
N ALA A 977 -5.80 68.86 -27.65
CA ALA A 977 -4.75 69.39 -26.77
C ALA A 977 -5.31 70.36 -25.70
N ASN A 978 -5.75 69.77 -24.57
CA ASN A 978 -5.77 70.23 -23.17
C ASN A 978 -5.87 71.71 -22.69
N THR A 979 -6.26 72.72 -23.46
CA THR A 979 -6.60 74.03 -22.87
C THR A 979 -7.82 74.69 -23.54
N LEU A 980 -8.92 74.78 -22.79
CA LEU A 980 -10.21 75.38 -23.16
C LEU A 980 -10.18 76.93 -23.16
N ASP A 981 -9.12 77.53 -22.62
CA ASP A 981 -9.00 78.99 -22.40
C ASP A 981 -9.00 79.79 -23.72
N ASP A 982 -8.25 79.34 -24.73
CA ASP A 982 -8.14 80.08 -25.99
C ASP A 982 -9.44 80.09 -26.81
N PHE A 983 -10.29 79.05 -26.69
CA PHE A 983 -11.56 78.98 -27.39
C PHE A 983 -12.59 79.94 -26.77
N LEU A 984 -12.62 80.01 -25.44
CA LEU A 984 -13.50 80.94 -24.72
C LEU A 984 -13.06 82.39 -24.93
N GLU A 985 -11.75 82.68 -24.98
CA GLU A 985 -11.24 84.05 -25.21
C GLU A 985 -11.59 84.59 -26.61
N ASP A 986 -11.49 83.78 -27.68
CA ASP A 986 -11.81 84.21 -29.04
C ASP A 986 -13.32 84.35 -29.29
N VAL A 987 -14.15 83.52 -28.63
CA VAL A 987 -15.62 83.67 -28.67
C VAL A 987 -16.03 84.95 -27.96
N PHE A 988 -15.46 85.25 -26.79
CA PHE A 988 -15.75 86.49 -26.05
C PHE A 988 -15.28 87.75 -26.78
N LYS A 989 -14.09 87.76 -27.39
CA LYS A 989 -13.59 88.89 -28.20
C LYS A 989 -14.46 89.22 -29.41
N ARG A 990 -15.15 88.25 -30.00
CA ARG A 990 -15.91 88.47 -31.24
C ARG A 990 -17.41 88.69 -31.02
N THR A 991 -17.98 88.23 -29.92
CA THR A 991 -19.42 88.38 -29.63
C THR A 991 -19.73 89.41 -28.55
N LEU A 992 -18.85 89.60 -27.55
CA LEU A 992 -19.10 90.53 -26.45
C LEU A 992 -18.44 91.90 -26.68
N ASP A 993 -17.19 91.96 -27.15
CA ASP A 993 -16.46 93.23 -27.31
C ASP A 993 -17.14 94.24 -28.27
N PRO A 994 -17.69 93.86 -29.44
CA PRO A 994 -18.37 94.82 -30.32
C PRO A 994 -19.63 95.42 -29.68
N THR A 995 -20.31 94.63 -28.84
CA THR A 995 -21.54 95.04 -28.14
C THR A 995 -21.21 95.97 -26.96
N VAL A 996 -20.11 95.69 -26.26
CA VAL A 996 -19.59 96.53 -25.17
C VAL A 996 -18.99 97.84 -25.70
N ASP A 997 -18.25 97.82 -26.81
CA ASP A 997 -17.70 99.01 -27.45
C ASP A 997 -18.79 99.92 -28.04
N ALA A 998 -19.83 99.34 -28.66
CA ALA A 998 -20.99 100.09 -29.13
C ALA A 998 -21.77 100.73 -27.96
N PHE A 999 -21.88 100.02 -26.83
CA PHE A 999 -22.51 100.52 -25.62
C PHE A 999 -21.70 101.66 -24.96
N TYR A 1000 -20.38 101.51 -24.89
CA TYR A 1000 -19.48 102.55 -24.36
C TYR A 1000 -19.46 103.81 -25.24
N THR A 1001 -19.46 103.64 -26.56
CA THR A 1001 -19.49 104.76 -27.52
C THR A 1001 -20.81 105.55 -27.39
N ARG A 1002 -21.93 104.85 -27.15
CA ARG A 1002 -23.25 105.47 -26.96
C ARG A 1002 -23.36 106.22 -25.63
N LEU A 1003 -22.86 105.62 -24.55
CA LEU A 1003 -22.76 106.28 -23.23
C LEU A 1003 -21.86 107.51 -23.28
N GLN A 1004 -20.76 107.46 -24.01
CA GLN A 1004 -19.83 108.58 -24.13
C GLN A 1004 -20.40 109.73 -24.96
N ALA A 1005 -21.21 109.44 -25.98
CA ALA A 1005 -21.95 110.44 -26.75
C ALA A 1005 -23.02 111.15 -25.90
N GLU A 1006 -23.80 110.41 -25.11
CA GLU A 1006 -24.81 111.00 -24.22
C GLU A 1006 -24.19 111.79 -23.05
N TRP A 1007 -23.08 111.32 -22.48
CA TRP A 1007 -22.33 112.07 -21.47
C TRP A 1007 -21.78 113.40 -21.99
N ASN A 1008 -21.33 113.44 -23.25
CA ASN A 1008 -20.79 114.64 -23.86
C ASN A 1008 -21.86 115.67 -24.24
N ALA A 1009 -23.08 115.23 -24.54
CA ALA A 1009 -24.22 116.08 -24.87
C ALA A 1009 -24.87 116.77 -23.64
N LEU A 1010 -24.55 116.34 -22.42
CA LEU A 1010 -25.14 116.88 -21.19
C LEU A 1010 -24.42 118.18 -20.70
N PRO A 1011 -25.16 119.24 -20.31
CA PRO A 1011 -24.58 120.43 -19.68
C PRO A 1011 -23.88 120.10 -18.35
N PRO A 1012 -22.85 120.87 -17.91
CA PRO A 1012 -22.06 120.56 -16.72
C PRO A 1012 -22.88 120.36 -15.44
N ALA A 1013 -23.98 121.10 -15.27
CA ALA A 1013 -24.87 120.98 -14.11
C ALA A 1013 -25.69 119.68 -14.07
N SER A 1014 -25.79 118.96 -15.20
CA SER A 1014 -26.63 117.75 -15.36
C SER A 1014 -25.82 116.46 -15.37
N LYS A 1015 -24.49 116.52 -15.50
CA LYS A 1015 -23.61 115.33 -15.52
C LYS A 1015 -23.59 114.55 -14.21
N GLY A 1016 -23.82 115.21 -13.08
CA GLY A 1016 -23.89 114.56 -11.75
C GLY A 1016 -25.09 113.59 -11.57
N GLN A 1017 -26.07 113.61 -12.48
CA GLN A 1017 -27.26 112.75 -12.46
C GLN A 1017 -27.22 111.62 -13.51
N PHE A 1018 -26.16 111.54 -14.33
CA PHE A 1018 -26.03 110.58 -15.42
C PHE A 1018 -26.14 109.10 -14.99
N PRO A 1019 -25.59 108.64 -13.84
CA PRO A 1019 -25.71 107.24 -13.44
C PRO A 1019 -27.17 106.77 -13.26
N ASN A 1020 -28.08 107.69 -12.91
CA ASN A 1020 -29.50 107.37 -12.75
C ASN A 1020 -30.26 107.30 -14.08
N GLN A 1021 -29.75 107.90 -15.16
CA GLN A 1021 -30.35 107.79 -16.50
C GLN A 1021 -29.83 106.58 -17.28
N VAL A 1022 -28.62 106.09 -16.99
CA VAL A 1022 -28.07 104.84 -17.59
C VAL A 1022 -28.91 103.61 -17.22
N SER A 1023 -29.59 103.63 -16.06
CA SER A 1023 -30.48 102.55 -15.60
C SER A 1023 -31.80 102.45 -16.40
N LEU A 1024 -32.22 103.52 -17.09
CA LEU A 1024 -33.45 103.57 -17.90
C LEU A 1024 -33.24 103.13 -19.36
N THR A 1025 -31.98 102.96 -19.79
CA THR A 1025 -31.60 102.52 -21.15
C THR A 1025 -31.13 101.05 -21.17
N LEU A 1026 -31.11 100.37 -20.02
CA LEU A 1026 -30.65 98.99 -19.82
C LEU A 1026 -31.78 97.99 -19.48
N SER A 1027 -33.05 98.39 -19.64
CA SER A 1027 -34.22 97.50 -19.53
C SER A 1027 -34.70 97.00 -20.88
#